data_AF-A0A2G1W9X9-F1
#
_entry.id   AF-A0A2G1W9X9-F1
#
_cell.length_a   1.000
_cell.length_b   1.000
_cell.length_c   1.000
_cell.angle_alpha   90.00
_cell.angle_beta   90.00
_cell.angle_gamma   90.00
#
_symmetry.space_group_name_H-M   'P 1'
#
loop_
_entity.id
_entity.type
_entity.pdbx_description
1 polymer ?
#
loop_
_entity_poly.entity_id
_entity_poly.type
_entity_poly.pdbx_seq_one_letter_code
_entity_poly.pdbx_strand_id
1 'polypeptide(L)'
;MSVQKVRVERKIGDSVLSFETGHIAKQAAGSVLVQYGDTVVLVAAASGTPRPGIDFFPLMCDYRERLAAAGKFPGGFLKREGRPSTKEILSSRLMDRPIRPLWPAGYKDEVQVQACVIASDLQNDGDVLAMIGGATALHISPLPFKGPLGSVRVGKVDGKLVAFPTADQLEESELDMIVSGSRDMVAMIEGFANEMPEDEMMEAIGFAHDAIREVIDLQEEFYKKVNPEKTPYQSPEDDGLLERLTDAYYSDFKAAQQTSGKQARAEAVRAVRDRAMADVIPDPNASDAVCVNRFKTVWHDLEEKVVRDLILAGTRPDGRDHNSLRAIHCETDLLPRVHGSALFQRGETQALITIALGTSRDEQRVDGLQDEYSKKFMLDYNFPSYSVGECRPIRGPGRREIGHGCLAERSVAPVLPSADDFPYTIRVISDITESNGSSSMASVCGATLGLMASGVPISNPVAGISVGLVQDGPDNWCLITDILGTEDHFGDMDFKIAGTQNGITGIQLDLKVTGVTNDIIRATLKQSREARIEILKKMLTTIPRPRREISPTAPRLLRTKISPDKIGALIGPGGKNIRGIQETTGAVIEVDDEGTVLVASSNKDSAQEAMRQVEACTATVQIGKIYDGTVSSIKEFGAFVEILPGRDGLVHISEMSGGYISSLDQVIAVGDAMKVLVIDVDEHDRVKLSRRKALEELGEEDPLAVEGEGGGDSEGGGDGEERPRRRRGGSGGGGGGGRGRGPRRSGGGRDRD
;
A
#
# COMPACT_ATOMS: atom_id res chain seq x y z
N MET A 1 -41.90 31.70 10.43
CA MET A 1 -40.87 31.63 11.49
C MET A 1 -39.62 32.32 10.96
N SER A 2 -39.14 33.36 11.64
CA SER A 2 -37.91 34.07 11.25
C SER A 2 -36.73 33.11 11.27
N VAL A 3 -35.93 33.11 10.20
CA VAL A 3 -34.72 32.28 10.07
C VAL A 3 -33.71 32.77 11.11
N GLN A 4 -33.61 32.10 12.25
CA GLN A 4 -32.56 32.40 13.23
C GLN A 4 -31.33 31.56 12.89
N LYS A 5 -30.40 32.17 12.16
CA LYS A 5 -29.08 31.61 11.90
C LYS A 5 -28.30 31.55 13.22
N VAL A 6 -27.81 30.36 13.58
CA VAL A 6 -26.96 30.15 14.77
C VAL A 6 -25.58 29.73 14.28
N ARG A 7 -24.53 30.38 14.79
CA ARG A 7 -23.13 30.07 14.48
C ARG A 7 -22.28 30.10 15.76
N VAL A 8 -21.34 29.17 15.87
CA VAL A 8 -20.23 29.19 16.83
C VAL A 8 -18.92 28.91 16.09
N GLU A 9 -17.82 29.42 16.60
CA GLU A 9 -16.50 29.17 16.05
C GLU A 9 -15.41 29.27 17.11
N ARG A 10 -14.33 28.51 16.93
CA ARG A 10 -13.18 28.47 17.82
C ARG A 10 -11.94 28.09 17.04
N LYS A 11 -10.79 28.66 17.39
CA LYS A 11 -9.50 28.16 16.91
C LYS A 11 -9.20 26.83 17.61
N ILE A 12 -9.05 25.76 16.83
CA ILE A 12 -8.68 24.41 17.31
C ILE A 12 -7.58 23.93 16.38
N GLY A 13 -6.43 23.53 16.93
CA GLY A 13 -5.22 23.37 16.11
C GLY A 13 -4.81 24.71 15.48
N ASP A 14 -4.45 24.70 14.20
CA ASP A 14 -3.94 25.88 13.50
C ASP A 14 -5.01 26.76 12.86
N SER A 15 -6.23 26.25 12.63
CA SER A 15 -7.31 26.98 11.96
C SER A 15 -8.58 27.11 12.81
N VAL A 16 -9.54 27.88 12.31
CA VAL A 16 -10.84 28.09 12.96
C VAL A 16 -11.82 27.01 12.53
N LEU A 17 -12.31 26.23 13.49
CA LEU A 17 -13.46 25.33 13.32
C LEU A 17 -14.74 26.10 13.63
N SER A 18 -15.75 25.99 12.77
CA SER A 18 -17.05 26.60 12.99
C SER A 18 -18.22 25.68 12.65
N PHE A 19 -19.33 25.88 13.36
CA PHE A 19 -20.60 25.21 13.14
C PHE A 19 -21.70 26.23 12.89
N GLU A 20 -22.53 25.99 11.88
CA GLU A 20 -23.62 26.88 11.51
C GLU A 20 -24.90 26.10 11.15
N THR A 21 -26.06 26.57 11.62
CA THR A 21 -27.37 25.98 11.31
C THR A 21 -28.48 27.04 11.16
N GLY A 22 -29.70 26.59 10.88
CA GLY A 22 -30.93 27.39 10.90
C GLY A 22 -31.42 27.92 9.54
N HIS A 23 -30.58 27.91 8.50
CA HIS A 23 -30.91 28.51 7.21
C HIS A 23 -30.76 27.59 5.98
N ILE A 24 -29.90 26.56 6.02
CA ILE A 24 -29.74 25.53 4.96
C ILE A 24 -30.36 24.21 5.42
N ALA A 25 -30.92 23.44 4.46
CA ALA A 25 -31.47 22.09 4.67
C ALA A 25 -32.48 21.98 5.84
N LYS A 26 -33.30 23.02 6.04
CA LYS A 26 -34.26 23.17 7.16
C LYS A 26 -35.34 22.07 7.28
N GLN A 27 -35.46 21.20 6.28
CA GLN A 27 -36.40 20.07 6.31
C GLN A 27 -35.76 18.80 6.90
N ALA A 28 -34.43 18.76 7.05
CA ALA A 28 -33.76 17.68 7.74
C ALA A 28 -34.10 17.69 9.24
N ALA A 29 -33.99 16.54 9.90
CA ALA A 29 -34.14 16.45 11.34
C ALA A 29 -33.05 17.24 12.07
N GLY A 30 -31.85 17.31 11.49
CA GLY A 30 -30.77 18.21 11.90
C GLY A 30 -29.86 18.52 10.72
N SER A 31 -29.31 19.72 10.65
CA SER A 31 -28.32 20.08 9.63
C SER A 31 -27.31 21.08 10.15
N VAL A 32 -26.05 20.90 9.74
CA VAL A 32 -24.93 21.73 10.14
C VAL A 32 -24.03 21.97 8.93
N LEU A 33 -23.63 23.21 8.72
CA LEU A 33 -22.44 23.56 7.95
C LEU A 33 -21.25 23.51 8.91
N VAL A 34 -20.30 22.63 8.62
CA VAL A 34 -19.01 22.58 9.31
C VAL A 34 -17.96 23.21 8.41
N GLN A 35 -17.15 24.10 8.95
CA GLN A 35 -16.07 24.75 8.23
C GLN A 35 -14.79 24.72 9.06
N TYR A 36 -13.68 24.38 8.42
CA TYR A 36 -12.33 24.47 8.99
C TYR A 36 -11.40 25.06 7.94
N GLY A 37 -10.80 26.21 8.23
CA GLY A 37 -10.18 27.03 7.19
C GLY A 37 -11.22 27.45 6.15
N ASP A 38 -10.94 27.20 4.88
CA ASP A 38 -11.84 27.50 3.77
C ASP A 38 -12.57 26.24 3.23
N THR A 39 -12.26 25.06 3.78
CA THR A 39 -13.02 23.82 3.50
C THR A 39 -14.34 23.80 4.25
N VAL A 40 -15.44 23.52 3.53
CA VAL A 40 -16.81 23.53 4.05
C VAL A 40 -17.54 22.24 3.68
N VAL A 41 -18.14 21.60 4.69
CA VAL A 41 -18.96 20.40 4.56
C VAL A 41 -20.38 20.69 5.04
N LEU A 42 -21.36 20.46 4.16
CA LEU A 42 -22.77 20.45 4.54
C LEU A 42 -23.15 19.05 5.02
N VAL A 43 -23.64 18.95 6.25
CA VAL A 43 -24.14 17.70 6.81
C VAL A 43 -25.62 17.83 7.16
N ALA A 44 -26.42 16.81 6.81
CA ALA A 44 -27.83 16.74 7.10
C ALA A 44 -28.21 15.32 7.56
N ALA A 45 -28.99 15.24 8.64
CA ALA A 45 -29.55 14.01 9.18
C ALA A 45 -31.06 13.97 8.96
N ALA A 46 -31.56 12.83 8.46
CA ALA A 46 -32.98 12.57 8.27
C ALA A 46 -33.37 11.25 8.94
N SER A 47 -34.66 11.12 9.27
CA SER A 47 -35.19 9.87 9.84
C SER A 47 -36.54 9.50 9.21
N GLY A 48 -36.88 8.21 9.25
CA GLY A 48 -38.13 7.64 8.76
C GLY A 48 -38.55 6.40 9.56
N THR A 49 -39.79 5.95 9.37
CA THR A 49 -40.33 4.78 10.07
C THR A 49 -39.57 3.48 9.72
N PRO A 50 -39.45 2.52 10.64
CA PRO A 50 -38.77 1.24 10.38
C PRO A 50 -39.45 0.46 9.24
N ARG A 51 -38.65 -0.20 8.41
CA ARG A 51 -39.19 -1.12 7.39
C ARG A 51 -39.81 -2.36 8.04
N PRO A 52 -40.93 -2.89 7.52
CA PRO A 52 -41.51 -4.12 8.03
C PRO A 52 -40.51 -5.28 8.05
N GLY A 53 -40.40 -5.97 9.18
CA GLY A 53 -39.55 -7.15 9.33
C GLY A 53 -38.06 -6.88 9.56
N ILE A 54 -37.63 -5.62 9.74
CA ILE A 54 -36.22 -5.31 9.99
C ILE A 54 -35.76 -5.77 11.39
N ASP A 55 -34.61 -6.43 11.41
CA ASP A 55 -33.97 -7.01 12.59
C ASP A 55 -32.67 -6.29 13.00
N PHE A 56 -32.26 -5.26 12.24
CA PHE A 56 -31.08 -4.44 12.52
C PHE A 56 -31.44 -2.94 12.57
N PHE A 57 -30.52 -2.11 13.08
CA PHE A 57 -30.64 -0.66 13.06
C PHE A 57 -30.19 -0.07 11.70
N PRO A 58 -31.12 0.46 10.87
CA PRO A 58 -30.83 0.98 9.53
C PRO A 58 -30.23 2.39 9.53
N LEU A 59 -29.07 2.56 10.15
CA LEU A 59 -28.23 3.75 9.98
C LEU A 59 -27.44 3.68 8.68
N MET A 60 -27.50 4.75 7.89
CA MET A 60 -26.71 4.93 6.67
C MET A 60 -26.00 6.28 6.71
N CYS A 61 -24.67 6.25 6.65
CA CYS A 61 -23.85 7.43 6.40
C CYS A 61 -23.43 7.47 4.93
N ASP A 62 -23.48 8.65 4.31
CA ASP A 62 -23.03 8.88 2.94
C ASP A 62 -22.20 10.17 2.88
N TYR A 63 -20.94 10.05 2.48
CA TYR A 63 -20.03 11.15 2.25
C TYR A 63 -19.78 11.32 0.75
N ARG A 64 -19.92 12.55 0.27
CA ARG A 64 -19.77 12.91 -1.15
C ARG A 64 -18.82 14.10 -1.32
N GLU A 65 -17.92 13.98 -2.29
CA GLU A 65 -17.08 15.09 -2.75
C GLU A 65 -17.65 15.64 -4.07
N ARG A 66 -17.95 16.94 -4.10
CA ARG A 66 -18.28 17.64 -5.35
C ARG A 66 -17.00 18.21 -5.92
N LEU A 67 -16.62 17.84 -7.14
CA LEU A 67 -15.38 18.36 -7.74
C LEU A 67 -15.44 19.88 -7.97
N ALA A 68 -16.66 20.41 -8.13
CA ALA A 68 -16.90 21.85 -8.14
C ALA A 68 -16.51 22.56 -6.82
N ALA A 69 -16.42 21.85 -5.68
CA ALA A 69 -15.92 22.40 -4.42
C ALA A 69 -14.45 22.84 -4.52
N ALA A 70 -13.69 22.22 -5.43
CA ALA A 70 -12.31 22.58 -5.79
C ALA A 70 -12.25 23.35 -7.13
N GLY A 71 -13.38 23.79 -7.69
CA GLY A 71 -13.43 24.44 -9.01
C GLY A 71 -13.13 23.52 -10.20
N LYS A 72 -13.17 22.20 -10.01
CA LYS A 72 -12.82 21.20 -11.03
C LYS A 72 -14.06 20.61 -11.73
N PHE A 73 -13.92 20.26 -13.00
CA PHE A 73 -14.88 19.39 -13.72
C PHE A 73 -14.50 17.92 -13.53
N PRO A 74 -15.46 16.99 -13.44
CA PRO A 74 -15.16 15.56 -13.42
C PRO A 74 -14.39 15.08 -14.65
N GLY A 75 -13.35 14.26 -14.46
CA GLY A 75 -12.51 13.74 -15.55
C GLY A 75 -13.27 12.85 -16.56
N GLY A 76 -14.23 12.06 -16.08
CA GLY A 76 -15.00 11.09 -16.88
C GLY A 76 -15.84 11.68 -18.03
N PHE A 77 -16.33 10.81 -18.93
CA PHE A 77 -17.07 11.21 -20.13
C PHE A 77 -18.36 12.00 -19.84
N LEU A 78 -19.10 11.62 -18.79
CA LEU A 78 -20.39 12.23 -18.43
C LEU A 78 -20.26 13.62 -17.79
N LYS A 79 -19.04 14.04 -17.39
CA LYS A 79 -18.78 15.31 -16.68
C LYS A 79 -19.69 15.52 -15.45
N ARG A 80 -19.97 14.42 -14.75
CA ARG A 80 -20.78 14.37 -13.53
C ARG A 80 -20.20 13.30 -12.60
N GLU A 81 -20.21 13.57 -11.29
CA GLU A 81 -19.83 12.60 -10.28
C GLU A 81 -20.75 11.37 -10.36
N GLY A 82 -20.14 10.19 -10.46
CA GLY A 82 -20.83 8.92 -10.67
C GLY A 82 -20.92 8.09 -9.39
N ARG A 83 -20.51 6.82 -9.50
CA ARG A 83 -20.41 5.91 -8.35
C ARG A 83 -19.47 6.48 -7.27
N PRO A 84 -19.69 6.16 -5.99
CA PRO A 84 -18.76 6.55 -4.94
C PRO A 84 -17.33 6.10 -5.18
N SER A 85 -16.38 7.00 -4.93
CA SER A 85 -14.94 6.70 -4.92
C SER A 85 -14.56 5.88 -3.69
N THR A 86 -13.37 5.30 -3.69
CA THR A 86 -12.82 4.59 -2.52
C THR A 86 -12.77 5.52 -1.31
N LYS A 87 -12.28 6.76 -1.47
CA LYS A 87 -12.25 7.77 -0.40
C LYS A 87 -13.64 8.06 0.13
N GLU A 88 -14.64 8.21 -0.74
CA GLU A 88 -16.01 8.50 -0.32
C GLU A 88 -16.62 7.35 0.49
N ILE A 89 -16.35 6.10 0.08
CA ILE A 89 -16.81 4.91 0.79
C ILE A 89 -16.12 4.79 2.16
N LEU A 90 -14.81 5.02 2.23
CA LEU A 90 -14.06 4.97 3.48
C LEU A 90 -14.50 6.07 4.45
N SER A 91 -14.66 7.30 3.97
CA SER A 91 -15.16 8.43 4.78
C SER A 91 -16.58 8.17 5.29
N SER A 92 -17.45 7.59 4.46
CA SER A 92 -18.78 7.15 4.89
C SER A 92 -18.72 6.12 6.03
N ARG A 93 -17.74 5.20 6.00
CA ARG A 93 -17.52 4.24 7.09
C ARG A 93 -16.96 4.93 8.33
N LEU A 94 -16.02 5.85 8.19
CA LEU A 94 -15.45 6.62 9.30
C LEU A 94 -16.52 7.42 10.04
N MET A 95 -17.51 7.99 9.31
CA MET A 95 -18.68 8.62 9.93
C MET A 95 -19.57 7.63 10.70
N ASP A 96 -19.83 6.45 10.11
CA ASP A 96 -20.78 5.47 10.64
C ASP A 96 -20.29 4.80 11.93
N ARG A 97 -19.02 4.37 11.93
CA ARG A 97 -18.40 3.56 13.00
C ARG A 97 -18.58 4.16 14.40
N PRO A 98 -18.22 5.43 14.68
CA PRO A 98 -18.26 5.95 16.03
C PRO A 98 -19.66 6.43 16.47
N ILE A 99 -20.58 6.73 15.55
CA ILE A 99 -21.94 7.20 15.91
C ILE A 99 -22.91 6.05 16.11
N ARG A 100 -22.68 4.88 15.50
CA ARG A 100 -23.58 3.72 15.56
C ARG A 100 -23.82 3.19 16.99
N PRO A 101 -22.82 3.11 17.89
CA PRO A 101 -23.04 2.69 19.28
C PRO A 101 -23.79 3.69 20.15
N LEU A 102 -23.95 4.95 19.70
CA LEU A 102 -24.56 6.03 20.49
C LEU A 102 -26.09 6.09 20.38
N TRP A 103 -26.70 5.05 19.82
CA TRP A 103 -28.15 4.92 19.72
C TRP A 103 -28.72 4.07 20.86
N PRO A 104 -29.96 4.29 21.29
CA PRO A 104 -30.62 3.42 22.25
C PRO A 104 -30.69 1.97 21.71
N ALA A 105 -30.49 1.00 22.59
CA ALA A 105 -30.65 -0.41 22.24
C ALA A 105 -32.09 -0.66 21.71
N GLY A 106 -32.20 -1.41 20.61
CA GLY A 106 -33.49 -1.68 19.97
C GLY A 106 -34.05 -0.56 19.08
N TYR A 107 -33.34 0.56 18.90
CA TYR A 107 -33.76 1.61 17.97
C TYR A 107 -33.72 1.11 16.51
N LYS A 108 -34.84 1.26 15.79
CA LYS A 108 -35.03 0.66 14.45
C LYS A 108 -35.51 1.63 13.37
N ASP A 109 -35.79 2.88 13.72
CA ASP A 109 -36.14 3.89 12.72
C ASP A 109 -35.01 4.04 11.70
N GLU A 110 -35.38 4.33 10.46
CA GLU A 110 -34.42 4.67 9.42
C GLU A 110 -33.72 5.98 9.79
N VAL A 111 -32.39 5.99 9.69
CA VAL A 111 -31.58 7.19 9.90
C VAL A 111 -30.58 7.31 8.76
N GLN A 112 -30.58 8.47 8.11
CA GLN A 112 -29.62 8.79 7.06
C GLN A 112 -28.83 10.04 7.46
N VAL A 113 -27.51 9.97 7.36
CA VAL A 113 -26.60 11.11 7.56
C VAL A 113 -25.84 11.33 6.27
N GLN A 114 -26.12 12.45 5.60
CA GLN A 114 -25.49 12.82 4.34
C GLN A 114 -24.53 13.97 4.57
N ALA A 115 -23.27 13.80 4.18
CA ALA A 115 -22.23 14.81 4.22
C ALA A 115 -21.75 15.10 2.79
N CYS A 116 -21.64 16.39 2.46
CA CYS A 116 -21.20 16.81 1.15
C CYS A 116 -20.16 17.93 1.28
N VAL A 117 -18.97 17.71 0.73
CA VAL A 117 -17.97 18.78 0.59
C VAL A 117 -18.46 19.75 -0.49
N ILE A 118 -18.65 21.01 -0.10
CA ILE A 118 -19.20 22.06 -0.98
C ILE A 118 -18.22 23.20 -1.26
N ALA A 119 -17.16 23.31 -0.45
CA ALA A 119 -15.98 24.12 -0.74
C ALA A 119 -14.75 23.39 -0.20
N SER A 120 -13.62 23.47 -0.89
CA SER A 120 -12.34 22.89 -0.48
C SER A 120 -11.22 23.89 -0.72
N ASP A 121 -10.34 24.04 0.27
CA ASP A 121 -9.11 24.81 0.17
C ASP A 121 -7.90 23.97 -0.26
N LEU A 122 -8.13 22.69 -0.57
CA LEU A 122 -7.12 21.70 -0.93
C LEU A 122 -6.09 21.40 0.16
N GLN A 123 -6.21 22.00 1.34
CA GLN A 123 -5.28 21.81 2.45
C GLN A 123 -5.95 21.03 3.58
N ASN A 124 -7.21 21.33 3.88
CA ASN A 124 -7.99 20.68 4.91
C ASN A 124 -8.92 19.63 4.30
N ASP A 125 -8.81 18.38 4.74
CA ASP A 125 -9.66 17.30 4.26
C ASP A 125 -11.09 17.38 4.85
N GLY A 126 -12.09 17.05 4.04
CA GLY A 126 -13.51 17.10 4.41
C GLY A 126 -13.98 15.90 5.22
N ASP A 127 -13.22 14.81 5.31
CA ASP A 127 -13.63 13.57 5.95
C ASP A 127 -13.84 13.71 7.47
N VAL A 128 -12.88 14.25 8.21
CA VAL A 128 -13.01 14.52 9.66
C VAL A 128 -14.08 15.56 9.93
N LEU A 129 -14.21 16.58 9.07
CA LEU A 129 -15.27 17.58 9.18
C LEU A 129 -16.66 16.96 9.00
N ALA A 130 -16.79 15.98 8.10
CA ALA A 130 -18.01 15.22 7.93
C ALA A 130 -18.34 14.35 9.15
N MET A 131 -17.34 13.75 9.80
CA MET A 131 -17.52 13.02 11.06
C MET A 131 -18.04 13.92 12.17
N ILE A 132 -17.36 15.05 12.40
CA ILE A 132 -17.76 16.07 13.39
C ILE A 132 -19.16 16.58 13.05
N GLY A 133 -19.42 16.91 11.78
CA GLY A 133 -20.72 17.42 11.32
C GLY A 133 -21.84 16.40 11.45
N GLY A 134 -21.57 15.11 11.20
CA GLY A 134 -22.53 14.03 11.37
C GLY A 134 -22.97 13.89 12.83
N ALA A 135 -21.99 13.82 13.74
CA ALA A 135 -22.27 13.80 15.17
C ALA A 135 -23.00 15.06 15.64
N THR A 136 -22.57 16.25 15.17
CA THR A 136 -23.19 17.53 15.56
C THR A 136 -24.62 17.66 15.05
N ALA A 137 -24.87 17.31 13.78
CA ALA A 137 -26.21 17.37 13.17
C ALA A 137 -27.20 16.43 13.88
N LEU A 138 -26.78 15.22 14.25
CA LEU A 138 -27.57 14.31 15.07
C LEU A 138 -27.77 14.86 16.49
N HIS A 139 -26.72 15.41 17.08
CA HIS A 139 -26.76 15.96 18.43
C HIS A 139 -27.74 17.14 18.56
N ILE A 140 -27.85 18.01 17.56
CA ILE A 140 -28.85 19.09 17.54
C ILE A 140 -30.23 18.67 16.99
N SER A 141 -30.40 17.44 16.52
CA SER A 141 -31.69 16.95 16.02
C SER A 141 -32.61 16.49 17.16
N PRO A 142 -33.92 16.30 16.91
CA PRO A 142 -34.84 15.68 17.88
C PRO A 142 -34.56 14.20 18.16
N LEU A 143 -33.71 13.54 17.37
CA LEU A 143 -33.48 12.10 17.45
C LEU A 143 -32.81 11.71 18.78
N PRO A 144 -33.05 10.49 19.31
CA PRO A 144 -32.55 10.01 20.59
C PRO A 144 -31.06 9.62 20.56
N PHE A 145 -30.23 10.39 19.88
CA PHE A 145 -28.79 10.21 19.75
C PHE A 145 -28.06 10.67 21.02
N LYS A 146 -27.21 9.81 21.59
CA LYS A 146 -26.48 10.03 22.86
C LYS A 146 -25.14 10.76 22.69
N GLY A 147 -25.06 11.72 21.77
CA GLY A 147 -23.89 12.59 21.61
C GLY A 147 -23.73 13.62 22.73
N PRO A 148 -22.72 14.51 22.67
CA PRO A 148 -21.87 14.76 21.51
C PRO A 148 -20.73 13.73 21.34
N LEU A 149 -20.13 13.73 20.16
CA LEU A 149 -18.94 12.95 19.82
C LEU A 149 -18.04 13.84 18.96
N GLY A 150 -16.77 13.93 19.33
CA GLY A 150 -15.74 14.65 18.58
C GLY A 150 -14.84 13.72 17.79
N SER A 151 -14.19 14.26 16.76
CA SER A 151 -13.22 13.55 15.91
C SER A 151 -12.07 14.48 15.56
N VAL A 152 -10.88 13.92 15.38
CA VAL A 152 -9.67 14.65 14.97
C VAL A 152 -8.78 13.74 14.13
N ARG A 153 -8.05 14.30 13.16
CA ARG A 153 -6.89 13.66 12.53
C ARG A 153 -5.62 14.21 13.18
N VAL A 154 -4.68 13.32 13.49
CA VAL A 154 -3.38 13.65 14.05
C VAL A 154 -2.29 13.16 13.10
N GLY A 155 -1.35 14.06 12.82
CA GLY A 155 -0.10 13.77 12.14
C GLY A 155 1.10 13.92 13.06
N LYS A 156 2.27 13.45 12.63
CA LYS A 156 3.56 13.64 13.31
C LYS A 156 4.57 14.16 12.29
N VAL A 157 4.85 15.46 12.34
CA VAL A 157 5.74 16.18 11.41
C VAL A 157 6.93 16.71 12.19
N ASP A 158 8.15 16.49 11.70
CA ASP A 158 9.40 16.86 12.39
C ASP A 158 9.43 16.42 13.87
N GLY A 159 8.93 15.22 14.14
CA GLY A 159 8.85 14.66 15.49
C GLY A 159 7.75 15.24 16.39
N LYS A 160 6.90 16.15 15.89
CA LYS A 160 5.84 16.82 16.67
C LYS A 160 4.46 16.39 16.23
N LEU A 161 3.58 16.14 17.20
CA LEU A 161 2.18 15.84 16.94
C LEU A 161 1.42 17.11 16.54
N VAL A 162 0.63 17.01 15.47
CA VAL A 162 -0.18 18.10 14.90
C VAL A 162 -1.62 17.65 14.79
N ALA A 163 -2.55 18.42 15.36
CA ALA A 163 -3.99 18.19 15.22
C ALA A 163 -4.53 18.91 13.99
N PHE A 164 -5.39 18.22 13.22
CA PHE A 164 -5.87 18.67 11.92
C PHE A 164 -4.73 19.08 10.97
N PRO A 165 -3.76 18.17 10.71
CA PRO A 165 -2.68 18.47 9.78
C PRO A 165 -3.25 18.74 8.39
N THR A 166 -2.62 19.67 7.69
CA THR A 166 -2.88 19.96 6.27
C THR A 166 -2.43 18.81 5.37
N ALA A 167 -2.89 18.81 4.12
CA ALA A 167 -2.45 17.85 3.10
C ALA A 167 -0.93 17.83 2.96
N ASP A 168 -0.29 19.00 2.84
CA ASP A 168 1.16 19.14 2.74
C ASP A 168 1.87 18.57 3.98
N GLN A 169 1.36 18.87 5.18
CA GLN A 169 1.91 18.30 6.43
C GLN A 169 1.77 16.77 6.50
N LEU A 170 0.68 16.20 5.96
CA LEU A 170 0.48 14.75 5.95
C LEU A 170 1.43 14.03 4.99
N GLU A 171 1.88 14.67 3.91
CA GLU A 171 2.88 14.10 2.99
C GLU A 171 4.23 13.86 3.67
N GLU A 172 4.59 14.73 4.61
CA GLU A 172 5.83 14.62 5.41
C GLU A 172 5.63 13.87 6.73
N SER A 173 4.41 13.42 7.02
CA SER A 173 4.05 12.88 8.32
C SER A 173 4.45 11.42 8.50
N GLU A 174 4.97 11.08 9.68
CA GLU A 174 5.21 9.69 10.12
C GLU A 174 3.93 8.97 10.59
N LEU A 175 2.82 9.71 10.73
CA LEU A 175 1.54 9.26 11.28
C LEU A 175 0.37 9.88 10.52
N ASP A 176 -0.63 9.10 10.17
CA ASP A 176 -1.96 9.60 9.83
C ASP A 176 -2.96 8.81 10.66
N MET A 177 -3.48 9.41 11.72
CA MET A 177 -4.40 8.75 12.64
C MET A 177 -5.64 9.61 12.90
N ILE A 178 -6.80 9.04 12.63
CA ILE A 178 -8.09 9.58 13.00
C ILE A 178 -8.55 8.93 14.29
N VAL A 179 -8.92 9.76 15.27
CA VAL A 179 -9.51 9.31 16.53
C VAL A 179 -10.87 9.96 16.70
N SER A 180 -11.84 9.23 17.23
CA SER A 180 -13.11 9.76 17.68
C SER A 180 -13.39 9.33 19.10
N GLY A 181 -14.10 10.16 19.86
CA GLY A 181 -14.37 9.88 21.26
C GLY A 181 -15.41 10.82 21.87
N SER A 182 -15.86 10.43 23.06
CA SER A 182 -16.54 11.32 23.98
C SER A 182 -15.50 12.13 24.77
N ARG A 183 -15.97 12.95 25.71
CA ARG A 183 -15.09 13.73 26.59
C ARG A 183 -14.10 12.85 27.35
N ASP A 184 -14.55 11.66 27.75
CA ASP A 184 -13.85 10.81 28.72
C ASP A 184 -13.35 9.51 28.12
N MET A 185 -13.86 9.08 26.95
CA MET A 185 -13.52 7.78 26.36
C MET A 185 -13.26 7.87 24.87
N VAL A 186 -12.35 7.02 24.38
CA VAL A 186 -12.09 6.84 22.94
C VAL A 186 -13.12 5.86 22.37
N ALA A 187 -13.75 6.24 21.26
CA ALA A 187 -14.82 5.47 20.62
C ALA A 187 -14.35 4.72 19.35
N MET A 188 -13.40 5.29 18.61
CA MET A 188 -12.93 4.75 17.33
C MET A 188 -11.52 5.25 17.03
N ILE A 189 -10.69 4.39 16.45
CA ILE A 189 -9.37 4.75 15.89
C ILE A 189 -9.28 4.16 14.48
N GLU A 190 -8.68 4.93 13.57
CA GLU A 190 -8.13 4.43 12.31
C GLU A 190 -6.84 5.18 12.03
N GLY A 191 -5.70 4.48 12.01
CA GLY A 191 -4.42 5.12 11.81
C GLY A 191 -3.38 4.24 11.15
N PHE A 192 -2.40 4.91 10.56
CA PHE A 192 -1.30 4.32 9.81
C PHE A 192 -0.01 5.07 10.12
N ALA A 193 1.10 4.35 10.26
CA ALA A 193 2.35 4.94 10.71
C ALA A 193 3.57 4.24 10.10
N ASN A 194 4.72 4.93 10.12
CA ASN A 194 6.00 4.38 9.66
C ASN A 194 6.71 3.61 10.78
N GLU A 195 6.20 2.42 11.11
CA GLU A 195 6.75 1.53 12.15
C GLU A 195 6.83 2.19 13.55
N MET A 196 5.81 2.97 13.95
CA MET A 196 5.80 3.74 15.20
C MET A 196 5.73 2.86 16.46
N PRO A 197 6.59 3.06 17.48
CA PRO A 197 6.52 2.32 18.74
C PRO A 197 5.18 2.48 19.48
N GLU A 198 4.77 1.47 20.24
CA GLU A 198 3.49 1.45 20.97
C GLU A 198 3.35 2.62 21.97
N ASP A 199 4.44 3.02 22.64
CA ASP A 199 4.40 4.12 23.60
C ASP A 199 4.17 5.48 22.92
N GLU A 200 4.83 5.74 21.79
CA GLU A 200 4.60 6.94 20.98
C GLU A 200 3.19 6.96 20.38
N MET A 201 2.68 5.79 19.94
CA MET A 201 1.30 5.67 19.47
C MET A 201 0.30 6.00 20.60
N MET A 202 0.57 5.56 21.83
CA MET A 202 -0.26 5.88 22.99
C MET A 202 -0.23 7.38 23.32
N GLU A 203 0.93 8.03 23.20
CA GLU A 203 1.06 9.49 23.35
C GLU A 203 0.24 10.22 22.28
N ALA A 204 0.28 9.76 21.03
CA ALA A 204 -0.51 10.32 19.93
C ALA A 204 -2.02 10.17 20.17
N ILE A 205 -2.47 9.03 20.70
CA ILE A 205 -3.89 8.82 21.07
C ILE A 205 -4.31 9.78 22.18
N GLY A 206 -3.45 9.99 23.19
CA GLY A 206 -3.69 10.97 24.26
C GLY A 206 -3.84 12.39 23.73
N PHE A 207 -2.91 12.83 22.88
CA PHE A 207 -2.95 14.13 22.21
C PHE A 207 -4.22 14.31 21.36
N ALA A 208 -4.63 13.26 20.63
CA ALA A 208 -5.88 13.27 19.88
C ALA A 208 -7.10 13.46 20.79
N HIS A 209 -7.11 12.80 21.95
CA HIS A 209 -8.23 12.90 22.91
C HIS A 209 -8.37 14.30 23.51
N ASP A 210 -7.26 15.00 23.74
CA ASP A 210 -7.28 16.39 24.19
C ASP A 210 -7.92 17.31 23.13
N ALA A 211 -7.53 17.18 21.86
CA ALA A 211 -8.15 17.94 20.77
C ALA A 211 -9.65 17.61 20.60
N ILE A 212 -10.05 16.36 20.80
CA ILE A 212 -11.46 15.94 20.78
C ILE A 212 -12.28 16.69 21.86
N ARG A 213 -11.71 16.92 23.05
CA ARG A 213 -12.39 17.67 24.12
C ARG A 213 -12.68 19.11 23.71
N GLU A 214 -11.78 19.75 22.98
CA GLU A 214 -11.99 21.10 22.45
C GLU A 214 -13.12 21.14 21.41
N VAL A 215 -13.20 20.13 20.53
CA VAL A 215 -14.30 19.99 19.57
C VAL A 215 -15.63 19.80 20.29
N ILE A 216 -15.66 18.96 21.32
CA ILE A 216 -16.85 18.73 22.14
C ILE A 216 -17.29 20.01 22.86
N ASP A 217 -16.36 20.79 23.42
CA ASP A 217 -16.69 22.07 24.05
C ASP A 217 -17.40 23.02 23.07
N LEU A 218 -16.98 23.04 21.81
CA LEU A 218 -17.63 23.84 20.76
C LEU A 218 -19.01 23.29 20.37
N GLN A 219 -19.15 21.96 20.28
CA GLN A 219 -20.45 21.31 20.04
C GLN A 219 -21.46 21.59 21.16
N GLU A 220 -21.00 21.59 22.42
CA GLU A 220 -21.82 21.91 23.59
C GLU A 220 -22.25 23.38 23.62
N GLU A 221 -21.36 24.31 23.25
CA GLU A 221 -21.72 25.72 23.06
C GLU A 221 -22.80 25.87 21.98
N PHE A 222 -22.63 25.16 20.86
CA PHE A 222 -23.59 25.16 19.77
C PHE A 222 -24.94 24.60 20.19
N TYR A 223 -24.95 23.44 20.87
CA TYR A 223 -26.15 22.79 21.38
C TYR A 223 -26.95 23.72 22.30
N LYS A 224 -26.28 24.43 23.23
CA LYS A 224 -26.92 25.41 24.12
C LYS A 224 -27.56 26.58 23.37
N LYS A 225 -26.94 27.07 22.29
CA LYS A 225 -27.50 28.16 21.47
C LYS A 225 -28.68 27.69 20.61
N VAL A 226 -28.66 26.46 20.13
CA VAL A 226 -29.76 25.86 19.35
C VAL A 226 -30.93 25.47 20.26
N ASN A 227 -30.64 24.97 21.45
CA ASN A 227 -31.60 24.49 22.46
C ASN A 227 -32.65 23.52 21.87
N PRO A 228 -32.23 22.36 21.32
CA PRO A 228 -33.13 21.46 20.61
C PRO A 228 -34.05 20.67 21.56
N GLU A 229 -35.28 20.43 21.12
CA GLU A 229 -36.21 19.54 21.81
C GLU A 229 -35.93 18.08 21.42
N LYS A 230 -35.65 17.22 22.40
CA LYS A 230 -35.32 15.80 22.19
C LYS A 230 -36.56 14.93 22.35
N THR A 231 -36.75 13.99 21.42
CA THR A 231 -37.75 12.93 21.53
C THR A 231 -37.16 11.76 22.33
N PRO A 232 -37.70 11.43 23.51
CA PRO A 232 -37.22 10.29 24.27
C PRO A 232 -37.56 8.98 23.53
N TYR A 233 -36.63 8.04 23.55
CA TYR A 233 -36.90 6.67 23.10
C TYR A 233 -37.53 5.87 24.23
N GLN A 234 -38.69 5.27 23.97
CA GLN A 234 -39.31 4.33 24.91
C GLN A 234 -38.95 2.90 24.50
N SER A 235 -38.17 2.23 25.35
CA SER A 235 -37.86 0.81 25.17
C SER A 235 -39.12 -0.05 25.31
N PRO A 236 -39.21 -1.19 24.60
CA PRO A 236 -40.25 -2.19 24.85
C PRO A 236 -40.24 -2.68 26.30
N GLU A 237 -41.40 -3.04 26.84
CA GLU A 237 -41.51 -3.67 28.16
C GLU A 237 -40.86 -5.06 28.16
N ASP A 238 -40.26 -5.44 29.29
CA ASP A 238 -39.72 -6.78 29.48
C ASP A 238 -40.85 -7.77 29.79
N ASP A 239 -40.91 -8.85 29.01
CA ASP A 239 -41.89 -9.92 29.14
C ASP A 239 -41.39 -11.08 30.02
N GLY A 240 -40.20 -10.96 30.61
CA GLY A 240 -39.58 -11.97 31.48
C GLY A 240 -39.13 -13.23 30.73
N LEU A 241 -39.17 -13.23 29.39
CA LEU A 241 -38.78 -14.39 28.60
C LEU A 241 -37.29 -14.71 28.74
N LEU A 242 -36.45 -13.68 28.91
CA LEU A 242 -35.00 -13.86 29.08
C LEU A 242 -34.67 -14.64 30.35
N GLU A 243 -35.26 -14.27 31.49
CA GLU A 243 -35.09 -15.00 32.75
C GLU A 243 -35.55 -16.45 32.61
N ARG A 244 -36.74 -16.68 32.06
CA ARG A 244 -37.28 -18.02 31.83
C ARG A 244 -36.35 -18.90 30.99
N LEU A 245 -35.79 -18.36 29.90
CA LEU A 245 -34.86 -19.09 29.04
C LEU A 245 -33.50 -19.30 29.72
N THR A 246 -33.03 -18.33 30.49
CA THR A 246 -31.79 -18.41 31.26
C THR A 246 -31.89 -19.55 32.27
N ASP A 247 -32.94 -19.58 33.09
CA ASP A 247 -33.14 -20.61 34.12
C ASP A 247 -33.21 -22.03 33.53
N ALA A 248 -33.85 -22.16 32.37
CA ALA A 248 -34.10 -23.47 31.76
C ALA A 248 -32.94 -23.99 30.89
N TYR A 249 -32.24 -23.13 30.14
CA TYR A 249 -31.30 -23.56 29.09
C TYR A 249 -29.87 -23.07 29.24
N TYR A 250 -29.56 -22.16 30.18
CA TYR A 250 -28.22 -21.57 30.30
C TYR A 250 -27.11 -22.62 30.37
N SER A 251 -27.25 -23.62 31.24
CA SER A 251 -26.23 -24.66 31.44
C SER A 251 -26.00 -25.51 30.19
N ASP A 252 -27.08 -25.96 29.54
CA ASP A 252 -27.02 -26.76 28.32
C ASP A 252 -26.43 -25.93 27.16
N PHE A 253 -26.81 -24.65 27.07
CA PHE A 253 -26.31 -23.76 26.04
C PHE A 253 -24.83 -23.46 26.24
N LYS A 254 -24.40 -23.22 27.48
CA LYS A 254 -22.98 -23.05 27.83
C LYS A 254 -22.15 -24.26 27.44
N ALA A 255 -22.63 -25.48 27.73
CA ALA A 255 -21.96 -26.71 27.30
C ALA A 255 -21.90 -26.84 25.77
N ALA A 256 -22.98 -26.51 25.05
CA ALA A 256 -23.00 -26.51 23.59
C ALA A 256 -21.98 -25.54 22.98
N GLN A 257 -21.85 -24.33 23.54
CA GLN A 257 -20.87 -23.32 23.11
C GLN A 257 -19.41 -23.74 23.29
N GLN A 258 -19.12 -24.70 24.16
CA GLN A 258 -17.77 -25.24 24.38
C GLN A 258 -17.44 -26.44 23.45
N THR A 259 -18.31 -26.74 22.49
CA THR A 259 -18.09 -27.82 21.52
C THR A 259 -16.96 -27.42 20.55
N SER A 260 -16.00 -28.33 20.34
CA SER A 260 -14.85 -28.08 19.46
C SER A 260 -15.24 -28.08 17.98
N GLY A 261 -14.69 -27.12 17.22
CA GLY A 261 -14.91 -26.94 15.78
C GLY A 261 -16.16 -26.09 15.46
N LYS A 262 -16.04 -25.14 14.52
CA LYS A 262 -17.11 -24.16 14.23
C LYS A 262 -18.42 -24.81 13.80
N GLN A 263 -18.37 -25.79 12.89
CA GLN A 263 -19.59 -26.44 12.38
C GLN A 263 -20.27 -27.30 13.46
N ALA A 264 -19.50 -28.13 14.16
CA ALA A 264 -20.03 -28.95 15.25
C ALA A 264 -20.62 -28.10 16.39
N ARG A 265 -19.97 -26.98 16.75
CA ARG A 265 -20.53 -26.01 17.70
C ARG A 265 -21.83 -25.39 17.19
N ALA A 266 -21.89 -24.97 15.93
CA ALA A 266 -23.09 -24.40 15.34
C ALA A 266 -24.27 -25.40 15.34
N GLU A 267 -24.00 -26.68 15.11
CA GLU A 267 -25.01 -27.76 15.19
C GLU A 267 -25.48 -28.00 16.63
N ALA A 268 -24.56 -28.08 17.60
CA ALA A 268 -24.89 -28.24 19.01
C ALA A 268 -25.73 -27.07 19.55
N VAL A 269 -25.32 -25.83 19.25
CA VAL A 269 -26.06 -24.61 19.61
C VAL A 269 -27.45 -24.59 18.96
N ARG A 270 -27.54 -24.98 17.68
CA ARG A 270 -28.84 -25.07 16.98
C ARG A 270 -29.76 -26.09 17.64
N ALA A 271 -29.25 -27.26 18.04
CA ALA A 271 -30.06 -28.29 18.69
C ALA A 271 -30.67 -27.80 20.01
N VAL A 272 -29.90 -27.08 20.85
CA VAL A 272 -30.41 -26.49 22.09
C VAL A 272 -31.46 -25.42 21.80
N ARG A 273 -31.21 -24.54 20.82
CA ARG A 273 -32.15 -23.50 20.40
C ARG A 273 -33.47 -24.07 19.90
N ASP A 274 -33.42 -25.07 19.03
CA ASP A 274 -34.62 -25.64 18.40
C ASP A 274 -35.50 -26.33 19.46
N ARG A 275 -34.89 -26.98 20.46
CA ARG A 275 -35.59 -27.50 21.64
C ARG A 275 -36.25 -26.38 22.45
N ALA A 276 -35.50 -25.33 22.78
CA ALA A 276 -36.04 -24.20 23.55
C ALA A 276 -37.17 -23.48 22.81
N MET A 277 -37.08 -23.36 21.48
CA MET A 277 -38.13 -22.77 20.66
C MET A 277 -39.41 -23.60 20.69
N ALA A 278 -39.29 -24.93 20.59
CA ALA A 278 -40.43 -25.84 20.67
C ALA A 278 -41.11 -25.81 22.05
N ASP A 279 -40.32 -25.67 23.13
CA ASP A 279 -40.83 -25.62 24.50
C ASP A 279 -41.53 -24.27 24.81
N VAL A 280 -41.04 -23.16 24.26
CA VAL A 280 -41.63 -21.82 24.46
C VAL A 280 -42.81 -21.56 23.50
N ILE A 281 -42.78 -22.13 22.30
CA ILE A 281 -43.80 -21.93 21.26
C ILE A 281 -44.35 -23.29 20.80
N PRO A 282 -45.10 -24.01 21.66
CA PRO A 282 -45.63 -25.32 21.32
C PRO A 282 -46.72 -25.25 20.23
N ASP A 283 -47.51 -24.17 20.20
CA ASP A 283 -48.44 -23.85 19.11
C ASP A 283 -48.25 -22.38 18.68
N PRO A 284 -47.62 -22.12 17.52
CA PRO A 284 -47.43 -20.77 17.00
C PRO A 284 -48.73 -20.01 16.69
N ASN A 285 -49.88 -20.69 16.62
CA ASN A 285 -51.18 -20.08 16.32
C ASN A 285 -51.98 -19.72 17.58
N ALA A 286 -51.50 -20.06 18.79
CA ALA A 286 -52.17 -19.68 20.02
C ALA A 286 -52.16 -18.15 20.19
N SER A 287 -53.24 -17.60 20.73
CA SER A 287 -53.43 -16.13 20.86
C SER A 287 -52.42 -15.46 21.80
N ASP A 288 -51.83 -16.23 22.72
CA ASP A 288 -50.82 -15.85 23.70
C ASP A 288 -49.43 -16.40 23.37
N ALA A 289 -49.25 -16.99 22.17
CA ALA A 289 -47.96 -17.52 21.75
C ALA A 289 -46.89 -16.42 21.69
N VAL A 290 -45.70 -16.73 22.19
CA VAL A 290 -44.53 -15.87 22.02
C VAL A 290 -44.24 -15.76 20.53
N CYS A 291 -44.10 -14.52 20.03
CA CYS A 291 -43.72 -14.29 18.65
C CYS A 291 -42.34 -14.91 18.35
N VAL A 292 -42.21 -15.64 17.23
CA VAL A 292 -40.93 -16.25 16.81
C VAL A 292 -39.79 -15.25 16.73
N ASN A 293 -40.05 -14.01 16.27
CA ASN A 293 -39.04 -12.97 16.22
C ASN A 293 -38.61 -12.51 17.62
N ARG A 294 -39.54 -12.45 18.57
CA ARG A 294 -39.23 -12.15 19.98
C ARG A 294 -38.35 -13.24 20.57
N PHE A 295 -38.68 -14.52 20.35
CA PHE A 295 -37.83 -15.64 20.77
C PHE A 295 -36.42 -15.53 20.19
N LYS A 296 -36.28 -15.25 18.88
CA LYS A 296 -34.96 -15.11 18.24
C LYS A 296 -34.12 -13.98 18.85
N THR A 297 -34.74 -12.83 19.17
CA THR A 297 -34.05 -11.72 19.85
C THR A 297 -33.59 -12.14 21.24
N VAL A 298 -34.49 -12.67 22.08
CA VAL A 298 -34.14 -13.07 23.45
C VAL A 298 -33.14 -14.22 23.49
N TRP A 299 -33.21 -15.15 22.54
CA TRP A 299 -32.22 -16.21 22.39
C TRP A 299 -30.83 -15.65 22.04
N HIS A 300 -30.78 -14.61 21.20
CA HIS A 300 -29.54 -13.91 20.87
C HIS A 300 -28.96 -13.18 22.10
N ASP A 301 -29.81 -12.54 22.91
CA ASP A 301 -29.40 -11.92 24.20
C ASP A 301 -28.86 -12.97 25.20
N LEU A 302 -29.50 -14.15 25.27
CA LEU A 302 -29.01 -15.27 26.09
C LEU A 302 -27.67 -15.81 25.56
N GLU A 303 -27.51 -15.91 24.24
CA GLU A 303 -26.26 -16.34 23.63
C GLU A 303 -25.11 -15.38 23.98
N GLU A 304 -25.38 -14.07 23.88
CA GLU A 304 -24.45 -13.02 24.31
C GLU A 304 -24.03 -13.23 25.76
N LYS A 305 -25.00 -13.38 26.67
CA LYS A 305 -24.74 -13.62 28.09
C LYS A 305 -23.86 -14.85 28.30
N VAL A 306 -24.19 -16.00 27.69
CA VAL A 306 -23.44 -17.25 27.86
C VAL A 306 -22.00 -17.11 27.37
N VAL A 307 -21.79 -16.50 26.20
CA VAL A 307 -20.44 -16.33 25.63
C VAL A 307 -19.61 -15.38 26.48
N ARG A 308 -20.18 -14.27 26.94
CA ARG A 308 -19.49 -13.30 27.80
C ARG A 308 -19.13 -13.89 29.17
N ASP A 309 -20.07 -14.61 29.81
CA ASP A 309 -19.83 -15.29 31.09
C ASP A 309 -18.72 -16.35 30.97
N LEU A 310 -18.66 -17.06 29.84
CA LEU A 310 -17.57 -18.02 29.54
C LEU A 310 -16.22 -17.30 29.48
N ILE A 311 -16.14 -16.23 28.67
CA ILE A 311 -14.90 -15.46 28.47
C ILE A 311 -14.43 -14.86 29.80
N LEU A 312 -15.31 -14.22 30.57
CA LEU A 312 -14.98 -13.64 31.87
C LEU A 312 -14.54 -14.71 32.90
N ALA A 313 -15.07 -15.93 32.82
CA ALA A 313 -14.61 -17.06 33.64
C ALA A 313 -13.26 -17.66 33.20
N GLY A 314 -12.63 -17.13 32.14
CA GLY A 314 -11.30 -17.53 31.67
C GLY A 314 -11.29 -18.64 30.63
N THR A 315 -12.44 -19.05 30.08
CA THR A 315 -12.53 -20.10 29.05
C THR A 315 -13.29 -19.61 27.83
N ARG A 316 -12.68 -19.69 26.66
CA ARG A 316 -13.30 -19.24 25.41
C ARG A 316 -14.17 -20.32 24.75
N PRO A 317 -15.06 -19.97 23.80
CA PRO A 317 -15.90 -20.96 23.09
C PRO A 317 -15.13 -22.07 22.36
N ASP A 318 -13.86 -21.86 22.03
CA ASP A 318 -12.98 -22.89 21.44
C ASP A 318 -12.00 -23.51 22.44
N GLY A 319 -12.16 -23.24 23.74
CA GLY A 319 -11.36 -23.78 24.82
C GLY A 319 -10.02 -23.08 25.07
N ARG A 320 -9.68 -22.03 24.31
CA ARG A 320 -8.46 -21.24 24.55
C ARG A 320 -8.58 -20.38 25.81
N ASP A 321 -7.43 -20.01 26.34
CA ASP A 321 -7.31 -18.91 27.30
C ASP A 321 -7.35 -17.54 26.59
N HIS A 322 -7.24 -16.48 27.38
CA HIS A 322 -7.28 -15.09 26.91
C HIS A 322 -6.12 -14.71 25.99
N ASN A 323 -4.97 -15.37 26.07
CA ASN A 323 -3.74 -14.91 25.41
C ASN A 323 -3.33 -15.77 24.21
N SER A 324 -3.91 -16.96 24.08
CA SER A 324 -3.51 -17.96 23.10
C SER A 324 -3.93 -17.61 21.67
N LEU A 325 -2.96 -17.68 20.75
CA LEU A 325 -3.18 -17.67 19.31
C LEU A 325 -3.78 -19.00 18.83
N ARG A 326 -4.60 -18.97 17.78
CA ARG A 326 -4.95 -20.19 17.03
C ARG A 326 -3.71 -20.76 16.32
N ALA A 327 -3.82 -22.01 15.88
CA ALA A 327 -2.82 -22.63 15.02
C ALA A 327 -2.61 -21.78 13.75
N ILE A 328 -1.35 -21.54 13.40
CA ILE A 328 -0.98 -20.75 12.22
C ILE A 328 -0.25 -21.66 11.26
N HIS A 329 -0.68 -21.63 10.01
CA HIS A 329 -0.09 -22.35 8.89
C HIS A 329 0.20 -21.35 7.77
N CYS A 330 1.37 -21.47 7.15
CA CYS A 330 1.86 -20.53 6.16
C CYS A 330 2.53 -21.30 5.03
N GLU A 331 2.10 -21.03 3.80
CA GLU A 331 2.71 -21.57 2.58
C GLU A 331 2.98 -20.45 1.58
N THR A 332 3.96 -20.65 0.70
CA THR A 332 4.23 -19.80 -0.46
C THR A 332 4.28 -20.66 -1.72
N ASP A 333 4.19 -20.02 -2.89
CA ASP A 333 4.37 -20.67 -4.20
C ASP A 333 3.28 -21.72 -4.52
N LEU A 334 2.06 -21.49 -4.07
CA LEU A 334 0.92 -22.39 -4.29
C LEU A 334 0.44 -22.40 -5.74
N LEU A 335 0.54 -21.26 -6.42
CA LEU A 335 -0.05 -21.06 -7.74
C LEU A 335 1.05 -21.02 -8.82
N PRO A 336 0.91 -21.78 -9.92
CA PRO A 336 1.80 -21.63 -11.06
C PRO A 336 1.53 -20.30 -11.77
N ARG A 337 2.53 -19.81 -12.52
CA ARG A 337 2.47 -18.64 -13.42
C ARG A 337 2.33 -17.25 -12.76
N VAL A 338 1.75 -17.14 -11.57
CA VAL A 338 1.66 -15.86 -10.85
C VAL A 338 3.06 -15.38 -10.42
N HIS A 339 3.21 -14.08 -10.16
CA HIS A 339 4.53 -13.53 -9.80
C HIS A 339 4.90 -13.85 -8.35
N GLY A 340 3.91 -13.99 -7.48
CA GLY A 340 4.02 -14.57 -6.14
C GLY A 340 2.67 -15.07 -5.66
N SER A 341 2.68 -16.05 -4.77
CA SER A 341 1.48 -16.50 -4.06
C SER A 341 1.83 -16.91 -2.64
N ALA A 342 0.86 -16.76 -1.75
CA ALA A 342 0.96 -17.20 -0.37
C ALA A 342 -0.40 -17.65 0.17
N LEU A 343 -0.38 -18.59 1.10
CA LEU A 343 -1.52 -18.98 1.91
C LEU A 343 -1.18 -18.66 3.36
N PHE A 344 -1.96 -17.80 3.97
CA PHE A 344 -1.90 -17.58 5.41
C PHE A 344 -3.18 -18.11 6.03
N GLN A 345 -3.03 -19.05 6.97
CA GLN A 345 -4.15 -19.60 7.73
C GLN A 345 -3.89 -19.44 9.22
N ARG A 346 -4.91 -18.94 9.93
CA ARG A 346 -4.95 -18.85 11.40
C ARG A 346 -6.27 -19.42 11.91
N GLY A 347 -6.22 -20.63 12.46
CA GLY A 347 -7.40 -21.44 12.73
C GLY A 347 -8.27 -21.62 11.48
N GLU A 348 -9.54 -21.25 11.58
CA GLU A 348 -10.53 -21.30 10.48
C GLU A 348 -10.65 -19.94 9.75
N THR A 349 -9.55 -19.19 9.68
CA THR A 349 -9.44 -17.97 8.86
C THR A 349 -8.27 -18.14 7.89
N GLN A 350 -8.55 -18.10 6.60
CA GLN A 350 -7.60 -18.41 5.55
C GLN A 350 -7.68 -17.34 4.45
N ALA A 351 -6.52 -16.79 4.10
CA ALA A 351 -6.36 -15.84 3.02
C ALA A 351 -5.39 -16.41 1.97
N LEU A 352 -5.89 -16.58 0.74
CA LEU A 352 -5.08 -16.91 -0.42
C LEU A 352 -4.68 -15.60 -1.12
N ILE A 353 -3.37 -15.42 -1.27
CA ILE A 353 -2.78 -14.21 -1.82
C ILE A 353 -2.19 -14.48 -3.18
N THR A 354 -2.46 -13.57 -4.11
CA THR A 354 -1.83 -13.52 -5.43
C THR A 354 -1.16 -12.17 -5.63
N ILE A 355 0.08 -12.18 -6.10
CA ILE A 355 0.85 -10.98 -6.45
C ILE A 355 0.99 -10.88 -7.97
N ALA A 356 0.68 -9.70 -8.49
CA ALA A 356 1.01 -9.28 -9.84
C ALA A 356 1.93 -8.06 -9.79
N LEU A 357 2.92 -8.06 -10.68
CA LEU A 357 3.91 -7.00 -10.85
C LEU A 357 3.71 -6.45 -12.25
N GLY A 358 3.54 -5.13 -12.36
CA GLY A 358 3.24 -4.42 -13.59
C GLY A 358 4.19 -3.26 -13.84
N THR A 359 3.93 -2.51 -14.90
CA THR A 359 4.66 -1.28 -15.24
C THR A 359 3.88 -0.04 -14.80
N SER A 360 4.43 1.14 -15.07
CA SER A 360 3.76 2.45 -14.94
C SER A 360 2.37 2.52 -15.59
N ARG A 361 2.12 1.74 -16.65
CA ARG A 361 0.82 1.68 -17.35
C ARG A 361 -0.27 0.99 -16.54
N ASP A 362 0.14 0.14 -15.60
CA ASP A 362 -0.77 -0.59 -14.71
C ASP A 362 -1.10 0.21 -13.44
N GLU A 363 -0.52 1.42 -13.27
CA GLU A 363 -0.81 2.29 -12.14
C GLU A 363 -2.27 2.76 -12.15
N GLN A 364 -2.89 2.78 -10.98
CA GLN A 364 -4.25 3.29 -10.84
C GLN A 364 -4.24 4.80 -10.69
N ARG A 365 -4.81 5.52 -11.66
CA ARG A 365 -5.07 6.97 -11.54
C ARG A 365 -6.22 7.22 -10.56
N VAL A 366 -5.99 8.08 -9.59
CA VAL A 366 -6.96 8.49 -8.58
C VAL A 366 -7.33 9.95 -8.82
N ASP A 367 -8.61 10.17 -9.16
CA ASP A 367 -9.21 11.49 -9.40
C ASP A 367 -10.14 11.83 -8.23
N GLY A 368 -10.02 13.05 -7.71
CA GLY A 368 -10.71 13.53 -6.51
C GLY A 368 -10.62 15.05 -6.37
N LEU A 369 -10.86 15.59 -5.17
CA LEU A 369 -10.72 17.03 -4.93
C LEU A 369 -9.26 17.49 -5.11
N GLN A 370 -8.33 16.69 -4.58
CA GLN A 370 -6.90 16.92 -4.72
C GLN A 370 -6.43 16.74 -6.15
N ASP A 371 -5.17 17.08 -6.41
CA ASP A 371 -4.57 16.82 -7.71
C ASP A 371 -4.49 15.33 -7.98
N GLU A 372 -4.66 15.01 -9.26
CA GLU A 372 -4.72 13.63 -9.69
C GLU A 372 -3.35 12.99 -9.50
N TYR A 373 -3.33 11.82 -8.87
CA TYR A 373 -2.10 11.07 -8.63
C TYR A 373 -2.26 9.61 -9.05
N SER A 374 -1.11 8.96 -9.30
CA SER A 374 -1.06 7.55 -9.67
C SER A 374 -0.65 6.69 -8.48
N LYS A 375 -1.38 5.60 -8.27
CA LYS A 375 -1.15 4.64 -7.20
C LYS A 375 -0.41 3.42 -7.74
N LYS A 376 0.81 3.22 -7.23
CA LYS A 376 1.72 2.13 -7.61
C LYS A 376 1.50 0.84 -6.84
N PHE A 377 0.93 0.91 -5.64
CA PHE A 377 0.63 -0.24 -4.80
C PHE A 377 -0.86 -0.35 -4.54
N MET A 378 -1.47 -1.48 -4.85
CA MET A 378 -2.90 -1.72 -4.64
C MET A 378 -3.11 -3.06 -3.95
N LEU A 379 -4.02 -3.10 -2.98
CA LEU A 379 -4.48 -4.34 -2.37
C LEU A 379 -6.00 -4.49 -2.53
N ASP A 380 -6.39 -5.45 -3.37
CA ASP A 380 -7.77 -5.86 -3.55
C ASP A 380 -8.11 -6.94 -2.52
N TYR A 381 -9.21 -6.74 -1.79
CA TYR A 381 -9.70 -7.69 -0.79
C TYR A 381 -11.06 -8.22 -1.23
N ASN A 382 -11.19 -9.55 -1.31
CA ASN A 382 -12.42 -10.23 -1.70
C ASN A 382 -12.92 -11.13 -0.58
N PHE A 383 -14.22 -11.06 -0.28
CA PHE A 383 -14.89 -11.89 0.73
C PHE A 383 -16.03 -12.70 0.11
N PRO A 384 -15.71 -13.78 -0.64
CA PRO A 384 -16.73 -14.60 -1.29
C PRO A 384 -17.62 -15.29 -0.25
N SER A 385 -18.90 -15.50 -0.59
CA SER A 385 -19.88 -16.03 0.37
C SER A 385 -19.57 -17.44 0.87
N TYR A 386 -18.86 -18.24 0.06
CA TYR A 386 -18.42 -19.58 0.46
C TYR A 386 -17.44 -19.55 1.64
N SER A 387 -16.72 -18.44 1.87
CA SER A 387 -15.76 -18.30 2.98
C SER A 387 -16.41 -18.42 4.37
N VAL A 388 -17.71 -18.18 4.44
CA VAL A 388 -18.55 -18.35 5.64
C VAL A 388 -19.59 -19.46 5.48
N GLY A 389 -19.56 -20.20 4.37
CA GLY A 389 -20.51 -21.28 4.07
C GLY A 389 -21.90 -20.79 3.68
N GLU A 390 -22.03 -19.59 3.10
CA GLU A 390 -23.32 -19.00 2.72
C GLU A 390 -23.49 -18.81 1.21
N CYS A 391 -24.74 -18.66 0.77
CA CYS A 391 -25.10 -18.27 -0.59
C CYS A 391 -25.66 -16.83 -0.60
N ARG A 392 -25.06 -15.93 -1.39
CA ARG A 392 -25.53 -14.54 -1.56
C ARG A 392 -25.39 -14.12 -3.04
N PRO A 393 -26.19 -13.15 -3.52
CA PRO A 393 -26.01 -12.62 -4.88
C PRO A 393 -24.60 -12.07 -5.09
N ILE A 394 -23.93 -12.50 -6.16
CA ILE A 394 -22.59 -12.03 -6.51
C ILE A 394 -22.72 -10.61 -7.08
N ARG A 395 -22.12 -9.64 -6.40
CA ARG A 395 -22.06 -8.22 -6.78
C ARG A 395 -20.59 -7.76 -6.72
N GLY A 396 -20.34 -6.51 -7.10
CA GLY A 396 -19.04 -5.87 -6.84
C GLY A 396 -18.76 -5.71 -5.34
N PRO A 397 -17.53 -5.33 -4.98
CA PRO A 397 -17.09 -5.26 -3.59
C PRO A 397 -17.93 -4.27 -2.77
N GLY A 398 -18.35 -4.72 -1.59
CA GLY A 398 -19.11 -3.90 -0.63
C GLY A 398 -18.22 -2.94 0.17
N ARG A 399 -18.85 -2.06 0.96
CA ARG A 399 -18.13 -1.09 1.80
C ARG A 399 -17.14 -1.76 2.77
N ARG A 400 -17.49 -2.90 3.36
CA ARG A 400 -16.62 -3.63 4.30
C ARG A 400 -15.38 -4.21 3.61
N GLU A 401 -15.54 -4.77 2.40
CA GLU A 401 -14.43 -5.32 1.63
C GLU A 401 -13.43 -4.22 1.24
N ILE A 402 -13.94 -3.07 0.77
CA ILE A 402 -13.10 -1.90 0.46
C ILE A 402 -12.39 -1.39 1.73
N GLY A 403 -13.10 -1.33 2.87
CA GLY A 403 -12.52 -0.93 4.16
C GLY A 403 -11.41 -1.86 4.64
N HIS A 404 -11.62 -3.18 4.57
CA HIS A 404 -10.62 -4.16 4.95
C HIS A 404 -9.42 -4.17 4.00
N GLY A 405 -9.66 -4.02 2.69
CA GLY A 405 -8.61 -3.88 1.69
C GLY A 405 -7.73 -2.67 1.96
N CYS A 406 -8.33 -1.50 2.20
CA CYS A 406 -7.59 -0.28 2.53
C CYS A 406 -6.80 -0.42 3.84
N LEU A 407 -7.38 -1.00 4.89
CA LEU A 407 -6.67 -1.27 6.14
C LEU A 407 -5.43 -2.14 5.89
N ALA A 408 -5.58 -3.25 5.16
CA ALA A 408 -4.46 -4.15 4.88
C ALA A 408 -3.40 -3.49 3.97
N GLU A 409 -3.84 -2.75 2.94
CA GLU A 409 -2.98 -2.02 2.02
C GLU A 409 -2.11 -1.02 2.79
N ARG A 410 -2.73 -0.09 3.50
CA ARG A 410 -2.03 0.97 4.22
C ARG A 410 -1.22 0.45 5.40
N SER A 411 -1.51 -0.75 5.92
CA SER A 411 -0.68 -1.42 6.94
C SER A 411 0.60 -2.02 6.35
N VAL A 412 0.63 -2.38 5.07
CA VAL A 412 1.80 -2.97 4.41
C VAL A 412 2.61 -1.92 3.65
N ALA A 413 1.97 -0.83 3.21
CA ALA A 413 2.61 0.23 2.45
C ALA A 413 3.90 0.80 3.09
N PRO A 414 4.00 1.01 4.43
CA PRO A 414 5.19 1.62 5.04
C PRO A 414 6.49 0.82 4.89
N VAL A 415 6.41 -0.48 4.60
CA VAL A 415 7.60 -1.33 4.41
C VAL A 415 7.94 -1.58 2.95
N LEU A 416 7.17 -1.00 2.01
CA LEU A 416 7.44 -1.16 0.59
C LEU A 416 8.72 -0.39 0.20
N PRO A 417 9.49 -0.93 -0.76
CA PRO A 417 10.64 -0.23 -1.30
C PRO A 417 10.24 1.06 -2.02
N SER A 418 11.18 1.99 -2.13
CA SER A 418 11.01 3.17 -2.97
C SER A 418 10.81 2.77 -4.44
N ALA A 419 10.20 3.65 -5.23
CA ALA A 419 10.09 3.46 -6.67
C ALA A 419 11.45 3.41 -7.37
N ASP A 420 12.50 3.96 -6.74
CA ASP A 420 13.86 3.91 -7.26
C ASP A 420 14.49 2.52 -7.10
N ASP A 421 14.25 1.88 -5.95
CA ASP A 421 14.79 0.55 -5.63
C ASP A 421 13.99 -0.57 -6.28
N PHE A 422 12.68 -0.37 -6.46
CA PHE A 422 11.78 -1.35 -7.06
C PHE A 422 10.75 -0.66 -7.96
N PRO A 423 11.09 -0.43 -9.25
CA PRO A 423 10.29 0.38 -10.17
C PRO A 423 9.08 -0.37 -10.74
N TYR A 424 8.36 -1.11 -9.91
CA TYR A 424 7.23 -1.94 -10.31
C TYR A 424 5.94 -1.40 -9.71
N THR A 425 4.87 -1.51 -10.49
CA THR A 425 3.51 -1.44 -9.95
C THR A 425 3.19 -2.78 -9.30
N ILE A 426 2.68 -2.76 -8.08
CA ILE A 426 2.42 -3.96 -7.27
C ILE A 426 0.91 -4.05 -7.03
N ARG A 427 0.31 -5.16 -7.46
CA ARG A 427 -1.08 -5.50 -7.14
C ARG A 427 -1.11 -6.77 -6.29
N VAL A 428 -1.72 -6.66 -5.12
CA VAL A 428 -2.00 -7.75 -4.20
C VAL A 428 -3.48 -8.07 -4.28
N ILE A 429 -3.82 -9.34 -4.47
CA ILE A 429 -5.21 -9.82 -4.39
C ILE A 429 -5.28 -10.76 -3.19
N SER A 430 -6.15 -10.44 -2.25
CA SER A 430 -6.43 -11.25 -1.07
C SER A 430 -7.83 -11.87 -1.18
N ASP A 431 -7.89 -13.14 -1.53
CA ASP A 431 -9.12 -13.93 -1.54
C ASP A 431 -9.29 -14.65 -0.21
N ILE A 432 -10.34 -14.29 0.55
CA ILE A 432 -10.65 -14.97 1.80
C ILE A 432 -11.37 -16.27 1.49
N THR A 433 -10.71 -17.39 1.78
CA THR A 433 -11.23 -18.73 1.49
C THR A 433 -11.94 -19.36 2.68
N GLU A 434 -11.57 -18.97 3.89
CA GLU A 434 -12.26 -19.31 5.15
C GLU A 434 -12.26 -18.09 6.08
N SER A 435 -13.35 -17.86 6.82
CA SER A 435 -13.40 -16.79 7.80
C SER A 435 -14.07 -17.20 9.11
N ASN A 436 -13.31 -17.08 10.20
CA ASN A 436 -13.81 -17.16 11.57
C ASN A 436 -13.04 -16.23 12.52
N GLY A 437 -12.57 -15.08 12.04
CA GLY A 437 -11.95 -14.05 12.87
C GLY A 437 -10.89 -13.24 12.14
N SER A 438 -11.07 -11.92 12.08
CA SER A 438 -10.13 -10.92 11.54
C SER A 438 -9.39 -11.33 10.25
N SER A 439 -10.15 -11.58 9.19
CA SER A 439 -9.62 -11.88 7.86
C SER A 439 -8.78 -10.73 7.26
N SER A 440 -9.02 -9.47 7.65
CA SER A 440 -8.18 -8.34 7.25
C SER A 440 -6.74 -8.46 7.77
N MET A 441 -6.55 -8.95 9.00
CA MET A 441 -5.22 -9.20 9.55
C MET A 441 -4.56 -10.43 8.92
N ALA A 442 -5.35 -11.44 8.54
CA ALA A 442 -4.86 -12.54 7.71
C ALA A 442 -4.37 -12.04 6.34
N SER A 443 -5.07 -11.07 5.73
CA SER A 443 -4.63 -10.42 4.48
C SER A 443 -3.31 -9.68 4.64
N VAL A 444 -3.06 -8.97 5.75
CA VAL A 444 -1.76 -8.33 6.02
C VAL A 444 -0.63 -9.36 6.08
N CYS A 445 -0.81 -10.43 6.86
CA CYS A 445 0.19 -11.48 6.99
C CYS A 445 0.45 -12.19 5.65
N GLY A 446 -0.63 -12.56 4.95
CA GLY A 446 -0.53 -13.19 3.64
C GLY A 446 0.12 -12.27 2.60
N ALA A 447 -0.25 -10.99 2.56
CA ALA A 447 0.32 -10.01 1.64
C ALA A 447 1.83 -9.91 1.84
N THR A 448 2.29 -9.84 3.10
CA THR A 448 3.71 -9.88 3.44
C THR A 448 4.41 -11.12 2.89
N LEU A 449 3.86 -12.31 3.13
CA LEU A 449 4.40 -13.57 2.60
C LEU A 449 4.45 -13.56 1.06
N GLY A 450 3.38 -13.10 0.42
CA GLY A 450 3.25 -13.02 -1.04
C GLY A 450 4.28 -12.06 -1.65
N LEU A 451 4.44 -10.87 -1.06
CA LEU A 451 5.42 -9.87 -1.48
C LEU A 451 6.84 -10.43 -1.39
N MET A 452 7.19 -11.05 -0.26
CA MET A 452 8.49 -11.71 -0.07
C MET A 452 8.70 -12.84 -1.10
N ALA A 453 7.68 -13.67 -1.35
CA ALA A 453 7.72 -14.75 -2.33
C ALA A 453 7.85 -14.24 -3.78
N SER A 454 7.31 -13.06 -4.08
CA SER A 454 7.44 -12.42 -5.40
C SER A 454 8.77 -11.71 -5.63
N GLY A 455 9.62 -11.60 -4.62
CA GLY A 455 10.91 -10.92 -4.69
C GLY A 455 10.83 -9.40 -4.48
N VAL A 456 9.72 -8.88 -3.96
CA VAL A 456 9.61 -7.46 -3.57
C VAL A 456 10.50 -7.24 -2.34
N PRO A 457 11.50 -6.35 -2.39
CA PRO A 457 12.44 -6.13 -1.31
C PRO A 457 11.84 -5.25 -0.21
N ILE A 458 10.84 -5.76 0.51
CA ILE A 458 10.27 -5.07 1.68
C ILE A 458 11.33 -4.89 2.77
N SER A 459 11.30 -3.76 3.48
CA SER A 459 12.28 -3.43 4.53
C SER A 459 12.15 -4.35 5.75
N ASN A 460 10.92 -4.64 6.16
CA ASN A 460 10.58 -5.49 7.30
C ASN A 460 9.30 -6.29 7.02
N PRO A 461 9.17 -7.53 7.53
CA PRO A 461 7.91 -8.27 7.48
C PRO A 461 6.85 -7.63 8.41
N VAL A 462 5.61 -7.57 7.94
CA VAL A 462 4.46 -7.04 8.70
C VAL A 462 3.52 -8.19 9.07
N ALA A 463 3.07 -8.23 10.33
CA ALA A 463 2.00 -9.12 10.77
C ALA A 463 0.85 -8.34 11.40
N GLY A 464 -0.34 -8.91 11.33
CA GLY A 464 -1.56 -8.36 11.91
C GLY A 464 -2.19 -9.28 12.96
N ILE A 465 -2.76 -8.67 13.99
CA ILE A 465 -3.54 -9.34 15.03
C ILE A 465 -4.80 -8.53 15.35
N SER A 466 -5.85 -9.22 15.82
CA SER A 466 -7.01 -8.58 16.44
C SER A 466 -7.12 -9.06 17.88
N VAL A 467 -7.36 -8.11 18.78
CA VAL A 467 -7.60 -8.31 20.21
C VAL A 467 -8.97 -7.76 20.54
N GLY A 468 -9.78 -8.54 21.25
CA GLY A 468 -11.10 -8.10 21.70
C GLY A 468 -11.14 -7.78 23.18
N LEU A 469 -12.25 -7.16 23.59
CA LEU A 469 -12.58 -6.86 24.99
C LEU A 469 -13.92 -7.51 25.33
N VAL A 470 -14.01 -8.07 26.53
CA VAL A 470 -15.31 -8.31 27.19
C VAL A 470 -15.26 -7.62 28.54
N GLN A 471 -16.28 -6.82 28.83
CA GLN A 471 -16.37 -5.96 30.00
C GLN A 471 -17.76 -6.06 30.65
N ASP A 472 -17.80 -6.32 31.95
CA ASP A 472 -19.02 -6.29 32.78
C ASP A 472 -18.87 -5.23 33.87
N GLY A 473 -19.23 -3.99 33.52
CA GLY A 473 -18.99 -2.82 34.36
C GLY A 473 -17.56 -2.28 34.27
N PRO A 474 -17.23 -1.18 34.97
CA PRO A 474 -16.00 -0.42 34.75
C PRO A 474 -14.72 -1.20 35.10
N ASP A 475 -14.75 -2.02 36.15
CA ASP A 475 -13.54 -2.65 36.72
C ASP A 475 -13.36 -4.13 36.35
N ASN A 476 -14.39 -4.77 35.80
CA ASN A 476 -14.35 -6.19 35.43
C ASN A 476 -14.30 -6.34 33.92
N TRP A 477 -13.09 -6.47 33.38
CA TRP A 477 -12.87 -6.67 31.97
C TRP A 477 -11.72 -7.63 31.71
N CYS A 478 -11.72 -8.24 30.53
CA CYS A 478 -10.61 -9.04 30.04
C CYS A 478 -10.37 -8.83 28.55
N LEU A 479 -9.11 -8.97 28.14
CA LEU A 479 -8.67 -8.87 26.75
C LEU A 479 -8.46 -10.26 26.17
N ILE A 480 -8.89 -10.47 24.93
CA ILE A 480 -8.80 -11.76 24.25
C ILE A 480 -8.02 -11.65 22.94
N THR A 481 -6.90 -12.37 22.84
CA THR A 481 -6.03 -12.43 21.67
C THR A 481 -6.64 -13.30 20.58
N ASP A 482 -6.53 -12.86 19.31
CA ASP A 482 -6.95 -13.61 18.12
C ASP A 482 -8.40 -14.05 18.20
N ILE A 483 -9.29 -13.06 18.19
CA ILE A 483 -10.72 -13.26 18.39
C ILE A 483 -11.37 -14.07 17.27
N LEU A 484 -12.35 -14.88 17.66
CA LEU A 484 -13.26 -15.58 16.77
C LEU A 484 -14.36 -14.65 16.25
N GLY A 485 -15.06 -15.07 15.20
CA GLY A 485 -16.24 -14.32 14.71
C GLY A 485 -17.33 -14.16 15.78
N THR A 486 -17.56 -15.18 16.61
CA THR A 486 -18.52 -15.14 17.73
C THR A 486 -18.04 -14.19 18.84
N GLU A 487 -16.74 -14.15 19.11
CA GLU A 487 -16.16 -13.30 20.15
C GLU A 487 -16.12 -11.83 19.72
N ASP A 488 -15.87 -11.55 18.44
CA ASP A 488 -16.13 -10.22 17.86
C ASP A 488 -17.61 -9.90 18.04
N HIS A 489 -18.53 -10.77 17.58
CA HIS A 489 -19.98 -10.53 17.59
C HIS A 489 -20.55 -10.14 18.97
N PHE A 490 -20.11 -10.80 20.04
CA PHE A 490 -20.59 -10.58 21.41
C PHE A 490 -19.63 -9.80 22.32
N GLY A 491 -18.43 -9.48 21.83
CA GLY A 491 -17.46 -8.65 22.53
C GLY A 491 -17.75 -7.16 22.39
N ASP A 492 -17.10 -6.36 23.24
CA ASP A 492 -17.30 -4.92 23.33
C ASP A 492 -16.37 -4.12 22.40
N MET A 493 -15.27 -4.75 21.98
CA MET A 493 -14.20 -4.15 21.20
C MET A 493 -13.60 -5.15 20.21
N ASP A 494 -13.26 -4.67 19.01
CA ASP A 494 -12.37 -5.33 18.05
C ASP A 494 -11.22 -4.37 17.70
N PHE A 495 -10.07 -4.62 18.30
CA PHE A 495 -8.86 -3.81 18.13
C PHE A 495 -7.87 -4.53 17.23
N LYS A 496 -7.74 -4.05 15.99
CA LYS A 496 -6.83 -4.59 14.96
C LYS A 496 -5.54 -3.79 14.95
N ILE A 497 -4.41 -4.47 15.06
CA ILE A 497 -3.09 -3.87 15.03
C ILE A 497 -2.20 -4.66 14.07
N ALA A 498 -1.60 -3.94 13.14
CA ALA A 498 -0.61 -4.42 12.20
C ALA A 498 0.72 -3.68 12.40
N GLY A 499 1.82 -4.36 12.14
CA GLY A 499 3.14 -3.78 12.35
C GLY A 499 4.27 -4.78 12.16
N THR A 500 5.48 -4.26 12.28
CA THR A 500 6.72 -5.01 12.23
C THR A 500 7.18 -5.33 13.66
N GLN A 501 8.43 -5.80 13.79
CA GLN A 501 9.11 -5.90 15.08
C GLN A 501 9.47 -4.54 15.70
N ASN A 502 9.59 -3.50 14.87
CA ASN A 502 10.00 -2.16 15.30
C ASN A 502 8.80 -1.41 15.89
N GLY A 503 7.66 -1.44 15.20
CA GLY A 503 6.45 -0.77 15.67
C GLY A 503 5.23 -1.02 14.80
N ILE A 504 4.21 -0.20 15.02
CA ILE A 504 2.89 -0.26 14.40
C ILE A 504 2.95 0.39 13.02
N THR A 505 2.36 -0.27 12.04
CA THR A 505 2.13 0.27 10.69
C THR A 505 0.66 0.57 10.41
N GLY A 506 -0.25 -0.13 11.09
CA GLY A 506 -1.69 0.11 10.98
C GLY A 506 -2.42 -0.21 12.27
N ILE A 507 -3.41 0.59 12.61
CA ILE A 507 -4.20 0.48 13.83
C ILE A 507 -5.67 0.81 13.55
N GLN A 508 -6.58 -0.05 13.98
CA GLN A 508 -8.02 0.18 13.83
C GLN A 508 -8.74 -0.31 15.09
N LEU A 509 -9.46 0.59 15.75
CA LEU A 509 -10.30 0.28 16.90
C LEU A 509 -11.76 0.47 16.51
N ASP A 510 -12.54 -0.60 16.63
CA ASP A 510 -13.99 -0.60 16.52
C ASP A 510 -14.61 -1.02 17.85
N LEU A 511 -15.64 -0.28 18.29
CA LEU A 511 -16.35 -0.54 19.54
C LEU A 511 -17.83 -0.77 19.31
N LYS A 512 -18.41 -1.60 20.17
CA LYS A 512 -19.87 -1.77 20.31
C LYS A 512 -20.42 -1.08 21.55
N VAL A 513 -19.54 -0.78 22.49
CA VAL A 513 -19.79 0.10 23.62
C VAL A 513 -19.50 1.56 23.25
N THR A 514 -19.85 2.49 24.13
CA THR A 514 -19.71 3.94 23.88
C THR A 514 -18.26 4.43 23.86
N GLY A 515 -17.33 3.66 24.40
CA GLY A 515 -15.92 4.00 24.44
C GLY A 515 -15.10 3.07 25.34
N VAL A 516 -13.78 3.21 25.28
CA VAL A 516 -12.82 2.55 26.18
C VAL A 516 -11.87 3.56 26.83
N THR A 517 -11.31 3.19 27.98
CA THR A 517 -10.36 4.01 28.73
C THR A 517 -8.94 3.85 28.19
N ASN A 518 -8.07 4.79 28.54
CA ASN A 518 -6.65 4.74 28.18
C ASN A 518 -5.92 3.51 28.75
N ASP A 519 -6.36 2.99 29.90
CA ASP A 519 -5.77 1.80 30.51
C ASP A 519 -6.05 0.55 29.68
N ILE A 520 -7.27 0.42 29.15
CA ILE A 520 -7.65 -0.68 28.24
C ILE A 520 -6.85 -0.60 26.94
N ILE A 521 -6.68 0.61 26.38
CA ILE A 521 -5.90 0.83 25.15
C ILE A 521 -4.44 0.43 25.39
N ARG A 522 -3.82 0.89 26.48
CA ARG A 522 -2.43 0.56 26.83
C ARG A 522 -2.22 -0.95 27.00
N ALA A 523 -3.12 -1.60 27.73
CA ALA A 523 -3.08 -3.06 27.90
C ALA A 523 -3.21 -3.79 26.56
N THR A 524 -4.10 -3.30 25.68
CA THR A 524 -4.32 -3.89 24.36
C THR A 524 -3.12 -3.74 23.45
N LEU A 525 -2.48 -2.56 23.41
CA LEU A 525 -1.26 -2.33 22.62
C LEU A 525 -0.15 -3.31 23.02
N LYS A 526 0.05 -3.51 24.33
CA LYS A 526 1.04 -4.46 24.87
C LYS A 526 0.74 -5.90 24.43
N GLN A 527 -0.47 -6.38 24.70
CA GLN A 527 -0.88 -7.76 24.37
C GLN A 527 -0.83 -8.01 22.84
N SER A 528 -1.18 -7.00 22.06
CA SER A 528 -1.11 -7.07 20.59
C SER A 528 0.32 -7.15 20.09
N ARG A 529 1.27 -6.40 20.69
CA ARG A 529 2.70 -6.49 20.35
C ARG A 529 3.22 -7.91 20.58
N GLU A 530 2.95 -8.48 21.75
CA GLU A 530 3.38 -9.85 22.09
C GLU A 530 2.85 -10.87 21.06
N ALA A 531 1.55 -10.82 20.76
CA ALA A 531 0.92 -11.69 19.77
C ALA A 531 1.45 -11.49 18.34
N ARG A 532 1.68 -10.22 17.93
CA ARG A 532 2.20 -9.86 16.61
C ARG A 532 3.60 -10.42 16.39
N ILE A 533 4.48 -10.34 17.39
CA ILE A 533 5.84 -10.91 17.32
C ILE A 533 5.80 -12.43 17.17
N GLU A 534 4.90 -13.12 17.88
CA GLU A 534 4.74 -14.57 17.73
C GLU A 534 4.24 -14.98 16.34
N ILE A 535 3.35 -14.19 15.73
CA ILE A 535 2.91 -14.40 14.34
C ILE A 535 4.08 -14.20 13.36
N LEU A 536 4.85 -13.12 13.52
CA LEU A 536 6.03 -12.83 12.69
C LEU A 536 7.03 -14.00 12.72
N LYS A 537 7.32 -14.53 13.92
CA LYS A 537 8.21 -15.69 14.07
C LYS A 537 7.74 -16.87 13.23
N LYS A 538 6.44 -17.20 13.29
CA LYS A 538 5.86 -18.30 12.50
C LYS A 538 5.94 -18.03 10.99
N MET A 539 5.60 -16.83 10.54
CA MET A 539 5.70 -16.44 9.12
C MET A 539 7.14 -16.60 8.59
N LEU A 540 8.13 -16.18 9.37
CA LEU A 540 9.54 -16.23 9.01
C LEU A 540 10.11 -17.67 8.95
N THR A 541 9.43 -18.66 9.55
CA THR A 541 9.79 -20.07 9.35
C THR A 541 9.48 -20.57 7.94
N THR A 542 8.48 -19.99 7.27
CA THR A 542 8.11 -20.35 5.89
C THR A 542 9.00 -19.63 4.88
N ILE A 543 9.20 -18.32 5.05
CA ILE A 543 10.07 -17.52 4.19
C ILE A 543 10.85 -16.50 5.04
N PRO A 544 12.17 -16.70 5.25
CA PRO A 544 12.93 -15.88 6.21
C PRO A 544 13.30 -14.49 5.68
N ARG A 545 13.26 -14.28 4.37
CA ARG A 545 13.58 -13.01 3.70
C ARG A 545 12.95 -12.97 2.30
N PRO A 546 12.74 -11.77 1.72
CA PRO A 546 12.35 -11.67 0.31
C PRO A 546 13.28 -12.47 -0.61
N ARG A 547 12.72 -13.03 -1.67
CA ARG A 547 13.52 -13.69 -2.71
C ARG A 547 14.44 -12.67 -3.38
N ARG A 548 15.63 -13.12 -3.78
CA ARG A 548 16.62 -12.28 -4.47
C ARG A 548 16.22 -11.97 -5.91
N GLU A 549 15.46 -12.86 -6.52
CA GLU A 549 15.02 -12.75 -7.90
C GLU A 549 13.49 -12.77 -7.95
N ILE A 550 12.93 -11.90 -8.79
CA ILE A 550 11.50 -11.90 -9.10
C ILE A 550 11.15 -13.05 -10.06
N SER A 551 9.88 -13.47 -10.06
CA SER A 551 9.40 -14.57 -10.91
C SER A 551 9.85 -14.43 -12.38
N PRO A 552 10.22 -15.52 -13.07
CA PRO A 552 10.51 -15.49 -14.51
C PRO A 552 9.34 -15.03 -15.37
N THR A 553 8.10 -15.14 -14.88
CA THR A 553 6.90 -14.67 -15.59
C THR A 553 6.61 -13.19 -15.37
N ALA A 554 7.27 -12.55 -14.39
CA ALA A 554 7.14 -11.13 -14.14
C ALA A 554 7.85 -10.30 -15.21
N PRO A 555 7.32 -9.11 -15.56
CA PRO A 555 8.01 -8.21 -16.46
C PRO A 555 9.40 -7.87 -15.90
N ARG A 556 10.39 -7.76 -16.77
CA ARG A 556 11.72 -7.27 -16.46
C ARG A 556 11.74 -5.78 -16.73
N LEU A 557 11.95 -5.00 -15.67
CA LEU A 557 12.17 -3.57 -15.75
C LEU A 557 13.65 -3.29 -15.52
N LEU A 558 14.29 -2.75 -16.54
CA LEU A 558 15.66 -2.27 -16.48
C LEU A 558 15.61 -0.75 -16.49
N ARG A 559 16.36 -0.13 -15.60
CA ARG A 559 16.46 1.33 -15.49
C ARG A 559 17.87 1.77 -15.80
N THR A 560 18.01 2.87 -16.53
CA THR A 560 19.27 3.60 -16.69
C THR A 560 19.00 5.09 -16.60
N LYS A 561 20.05 5.88 -16.36
CA LYS A 561 19.97 7.35 -16.37
C LYS A 561 20.83 7.88 -17.50
N ILE A 562 20.22 8.66 -18.37
CA ILE A 562 20.85 9.36 -19.48
C ILE A 562 20.90 10.86 -19.18
N SER A 563 21.77 11.57 -19.87
CA SER A 563 21.83 13.03 -19.73
C SER A 563 20.59 13.69 -20.36
N PRO A 564 19.95 14.71 -19.74
CA PRO A 564 18.72 15.32 -20.25
C PRO A 564 18.80 15.84 -21.69
N ASP A 565 19.96 16.33 -22.11
CA ASP A 565 20.25 16.76 -23.49
C ASP A 565 20.14 15.62 -24.53
N LYS A 566 20.22 14.36 -24.10
CA LYS A 566 20.14 13.18 -24.97
C LYS A 566 18.75 12.56 -25.07
N ILE A 567 17.78 13.05 -24.29
CA ILE A 567 16.39 12.60 -24.38
C ILE A 567 15.87 12.77 -25.82
N GLY A 568 16.18 13.91 -26.46
CA GLY A 568 15.80 14.18 -27.83
C GLY A 568 16.37 13.17 -28.85
N ALA A 569 17.60 12.71 -28.63
CA ALA A 569 18.25 11.71 -29.50
C ALA A 569 17.61 10.31 -29.35
N LEU A 570 17.29 9.93 -28.11
CA LEU A 570 16.60 8.67 -27.82
C LEU A 570 15.18 8.64 -28.40
N ILE A 571 14.41 9.72 -28.24
CA ILE A 571 13.05 9.83 -28.77
C ILE A 571 13.08 9.89 -30.31
N GLY A 572 13.97 10.72 -30.86
CA GLY A 572 14.08 11.01 -32.29
C GLY A 572 12.89 11.81 -32.84
N PRO A 573 12.94 12.25 -34.11
CA PRO A 573 11.86 13.04 -34.72
C PRO A 573 10.51 12.31 -34.67
N GLY A 574 9.52 12.92 -34.00
CA GLY A 574 8.17 12.34 -33.84
C GLY A 574 8.11 11.04 -33.04
N GLY A 575 9.13 10.73 -32.24
CA GLY A 575 9.21 9.48 -31.48
C GLY A 575 9.65 8.27 -32.31
N LYS A 576 10.22 8.48 -33.51
CA LYS A 576 10.57 7.39 -34.44
C LYS A 576 11.63 6.44 -33.87
N ASN A 577 12.66 6.96 -33.19
CA ASN A 577 13.76 6.13 -32.68
C ASN A 577 13.28 5.23 -31.53
N ILE A 578 12.64 5.83 -30.53
CA ILE A 578 12.09 5.07 -29.39
C ILE A 578 11.02 4.07 -29.83
N ARG A 579 10.18 4.39 -30.83
CA ARG A 579 9.24 3.42 -31.42
C ARG A 579 9.95 2.31 -32.17
N GLY A 580 11.00 2.60 -32.93
CA GLY A 580 11.79 1.59 -33.64
C GLY A 580 12.44 0.57 -32.70
N ILE A 581 13.00 1.03 -31.58
CA ILE A 581 13.57 0.14 -30.56
C ILE A 581 12.45 -0.73 -29.94
N GLN A 582 11.32 -0.13 -29.57
CA GLN A 582 10.18 -0.87 -29.01
C GLN A 582 9.59 -1.89 -29.99
N GLU A 583 9.47 -1.56 -31.28
CA GLU A 583 8.98 -2.47 -32.33
C GLU A 583 9.94 -3.64 -32.56
N THR A 584 11.25 -3.38 -32.56
CA THR A 584 12.27 -4.40 -32.82
C THR A 584 12.43 -5.37 -31.65
N THR A 585 12.36 -4.85 -30.42
CA THR A 585 12.63 -5.63 -29.21
C THR A 585 11.37 -6.18 -28.54
N GLY A 586 10.21 -5.58 -28.82
CA GLY A 586 8.96 -5.82 -28.12
C GLY A 586 8.92 -5.24 -26.69
N ALA A 587 9.97 -4.51 -26.28
CA ALA A 587 10.00 -3.81 -25.00
C ALA A 587 9.17 -2.52 -25.07
N VAL A 588 8.74 -2.04 -23.90
CA VAL A 588 8.20 -0.70 -23.69
C VAL A 588 9.30 0.17 -23.11
N ILE A 589 9.51 1.34 -23.69
CA ILE A 589 10.53 2.29 -23.24
C ILE A 589 9.85 3.59 -22.86
N GLU A 590 10.08 4.03 -21.64
CA GLU A 590 9.59 5.29 -21.11
C GLU A 590 10.79 6.12 -20.64
N VAL A 591 10.77 7.42 -20.92
CA VAL A 591 11.81 8.36 -20.52
C VAL A 591 11.13 9.56 -19.87
N ASP A 592 11.62 9.95 -18.69
CA ASP A 592 11.16 11.16 -18.01
C ASP A 592 12.01 12.39 -18.39
N ASP A 593 11.56 13.57 -17.98
CA ASP A 593 12.24 14.84 -18.27
C ASP A 593 13.59 15.00 -17.55
N GLU A 594 13.87 14.14 -16.55
CA GLU A 594 15.14 14.10 -15.82
C GLU A 594 16.18 13.15 -16.45
N GLY A 595 15.80 12.46 -17.53
CA GLY A 595 16.65 11.51 -18.24
C GLY A 595 16.67 10.11 -17.63
N THR A 596 15.75 9.75 -16.75
CA THR A 596 15.55 8.35 -16.36
C THR A 596 14.88 7.60 -17.52
N VAL A 597 15.51 6.51 -17.97
CA VAL A 597 14.92 5.60 -18.96
C VAL A 597 14.54 4.28 -18.30
N LEU A 598 13.28 3.91 -18.45
CA LEU A 598 12.70 2.66 -17.98
C LEU A 598 12.39 1.76 -19.18
N VAL A 599 13.01 0.59 -19.23
CA VAL A 599 12.82 -0.43 -20.26
C VAL A 599 12.08 -1.61 -19.64
N ALA A 600 10.85 -1.84 -20.06
CA ALA A 600 10.01 -2.92 -19.56
C ALA A 600 9.74 -3.98 -20.65
N SER A 601 9.91 -5.27 -20.34
CA SER A 601 9.56 -6.35 -21.25
C SER A 601 9.12 -7.60 -20.48
N SER A 602 8.22 -8.41 -21.05
CA SER A 602 7.87 -9.72 -20.49
C SER A 602 8.98 -10.77 -20.67
N ASN A 603 9.98 -10.49 -21.52
CA ASN A 603 11.15 -11.34 -21.74
C ASN A 603 12.44 -10.59 -21.35
N LYS A 604 13.30 -11.26 -20.56
CA LYS A 604 14.61 -10.75 -20.12
C LYS A 604 15.52 -10.38 -21.29
N ASP A 605 15.59 -11.21 -22.32
CA ASP A 605 16.51 -10.99 -23.45
C ASP A 605 16.10 -9.76 -24.26
N SER A 606 14.78 -9.58 -24.46
CA SER A 606 14.20 -8.39 -25.08
C SER A 606 14.46 -7.12 -24.28
N ALA A 607 14.33 -7.15 -22.94
CA ALA A 607 14.65 -6.00 -22.09
C ALA A 607 16.13 -5.63 -22.20
N GLN A 608 17.02 -6.62 -22.14
CA GLN A 608 18.47 -6.40 -22.24
C GLN A 608 18.86 -5.85 -23.61
N GLU A 609 18.27 -6.36 -24.69
CA GLU A 609 18.52 -5.83 -26.03
C GLU A 609 18.03 -4.39 -26.18
N ALA A 610 16.83 -4.08 -25.70
CA ALA A 610 16.32 -2.71 -25.69
C ALA A 610 17.22 -1.77 -24.87
N MET A 611 17.70 -2.22 -23.70
CA MET A 611 18.64 -1.44 -22.90
C MET A 611 19.96 -1.19 -23.63
N ARG A 612 20.51 -2.20 -24.31
CA ARG A 612 21.71 -2.03 -25.15
C ARG A 612 21.52 -0.99 -26.25
N GLN A 613 20.35 -0.98 -26.90
CA GLN A 613 20.04 0.00 -27.94
C GLN A 613 19.88 1.41 -27.35
N VAL A 614 19.23 1.55 -26.19
CA VAL A 614 19.14 2.82 -25.45
C VAL A 614 20.53 3.34 -25.11
N GLU A 615 21.39 2.50 -24.53
CA GLU A 615 22.76 2.85 -24.16
C GLU A 615 23.60 3.20 -25.38
N ALA A 616 23.45 2.48 -26.50
CA ALA A 616 24.16 2.79 -27.74
C ALA A 616 23.75 4.15 -28.33
N CYS A 617 22.45 4.48 -28.34
CA CYS A 617 21.94 5.78 -28.81
C CYS A 617 22.33 6.94 -27.88
N THR A 618 22.54 6.67 -26.60
CA THR A 618 22.80 7.68 -25.58
C THR A 618 24.24 7.65 -25.07
N ALA A 619 25.10 6.82 -25.66
CA ALA A 619 26.50 6.71 -25.31
C ALA A 619 27.18 8.07 -25.49
N THR A 620 27.92 8.50 -24.47
CA THR A 620 28.75 9.71 -24.55
C THR A 620 30.16 9.29 -24.94
N VAL A 621 30.76 10.10 -25.79
CA VAL A 621 32.15 9.94 -26.15
C VAL A 621 32.99 10.34 -24.94
N GLN A 622 33.73 9.39 -24.36
CA GLN A 622 34.56 9.63 -23.18
C GLN A 622 35.97 10.01 -23.61
N ILE A 623 36.46 11.18 -23.18
CA ILE A 623 37.85 11.60 -23.38
C ILE A 623 38.78 10.58 -22.69
N GLY A 624 39.78 10.11 -23.41
CA GLY A 624 40.73 9.09 -22.96
C GLY A 624 40.27 7.64 -23.17
N LYS A 625 39.11 7.39 -23.80
CA LYS A 625 38.68 6.03 -24.16
C LYS A 625 39.02 5.71 -25.61
N ILE A 626 39.47 4.47 -25.86
CA ILE A 626 39.72 3.94 -27.20
C ILE A 626 38.43 3.33 -27.75
N TYR A 627 38.06 3.73 -28.96
CA TYR A 627 36.91 3.22 -29.70
C TYR A 627 37.38 2.47 -30.96
N ASP A 628 36.65 1.42 -31.32
CA ASP A 628 36.74 0.77 -32.63
C ASP A 628 35.85 1.56 -33.59
N GLY A 629 36.47 2.38 -34.44
CA GLY A 629 35.76 3.26 -35.36
C GLY A 629 35.94 2.84 -36.82
N THR A 630 35.02 3.30 -37.68
CA THR A 630 35.08 3.08 -39.13
C THR A 630 35.24 4.41 -39.85
N VAL A 631 36.16 4.50 -40.82
CA VAL A 631 36.39 5.75 -41.57
C VAL A 631 35.14 6.09 -42.40
N SER A 632 34.47 7.19 -42.06
CA SER A 632 33.28 7.69 -42.74
C SER A 632 33.62 8.57 -43.94
N SER A 633 34.66 9.40 -43.83
CA SER A 633 35.17 10.23 -44.93
C SER A 633 36.61 10.70 -44.71
N ILE A 634 37.32 10.98 -45.80
CA ILE A 634 38.71 11.45 -45.78
C ILE A 634 38.77 12.87 -46.36
N LYS A 635 39.57 13.75 -45.75
CA LYS A 635 39.88 15.11 -46.18
C LYS A 635 41.39 15.34 -46.14
N GLU A 636 41.87 16.39 -46.81
CA GLU A 636 43.31 16.71 -46.88
C GLU A 636 43.97 16.91 -45.49
N PHE A 637 43.20 17.32 -44.47
CA PHE A 637 43.71 17.59 -43.13
C PHE A 637 43.45 16.47 -42.10
N GLY A 638 42.69 15.43 -42.46
CA GLY A 638 42.28 14.41 -41.50
C GLY A 638 41.23 13.44 -42.02
N ALA A 639 40.93 12.42 -41.22
CA ALA A 639 39.86 11.46 -41.50
C ALA A 639 38.76 11.55 -40.44
N PHE A 640 37.52 11.54 -40.90
CA PHE A 640 36.35 11.37 -40.04
C PHE A 640 36.13 9.89 -39.80
N VAL A 641 36.02 9.51 -38.54
CA VAL A 641 35.85 8.15 -38.09
C VAL A 641 34.59 8.09 -37.25
N GLU A 642 33.63 7.28 -37.69
CA GLU A 642 32.41 7.01 -36.93
C GLU A 642 32.76 6.08 -35.76
N ILE A 643 32.62 6.60 -34.53
CA ILE A 643 32.98 5.89 -33.29
C ILE A 643 31.75 5.39 -32.52
N LEU A 644 30.59 5.99 -32.78
CA LEU A 644 29.28 5.61 -32.28
C LEU A 644 28.25 5.90 -33.39
N PRO A 645 27.11 5.20 -33.45
CA PRO A 645 26.11 5.41 -34.49
C PRO A 645 25.70 6.88 -34.63
N GLY A 646 25.99 7.48 -35.79
CA GLY A 646 25.68 8.88 -36.09
C GLY A 646 26.59 9.92 -35.42
N ARG A 647 27.74 9.50 -34.87
CA ARG A 647 28.71 10.41 -34.23
C ARG A 647 30.14 10.16 -34.73
N ASP A 648 30.61 11.14 -35.50
CA ASP A 648 31.94 11.14 -36.10
C ASP A 648 32.93 11.94 -35.24
N GLY A 649 34.17 11.45 -35.19
CA GLY A 649 35.31 12.22 -34.69
C GLY A 649 36.38 12.40 -35.75
N LEU A 650 37.15 13.49 -35.65
CA LEU A 650 38.21 13.81 -36.59
C LEU A 650 39.56 13.31 -36.06
N VAL A 651 40.21 12.42 -36.80
CA VAL A 651 41.64 12.13 -36.65
C VAL A 651 42.41 13.09 -37.55
N HIS A 652 43.10 14.06 -36.94
CA HIS A 652 43.97 14.96 -37.68
C HIS A 652 45.18 14.20 -38.27
N ILE A 653 45.70 14.62 -39.42
CA ILE A 653 46.83 13.93 -40.10
C ILE A 653 48.05 13.71 -39.17
N SER A 654 48.31 14.64 -38.25
CA SER A 654 49.40 14.56 -37.27
C SER A 654 49.16 13.56 -36.13
N GLU A 655 47.93 13.10 -35.94
CA GLU A 655 47.52 12.15 -34.91
C GLU A 655 47.19 10.76 -35.50
N MET A 656 47.47 10.57 -36.80
CA MET A 656 47.22 9.32 -37.54
C MET A 656 48.33 8.27 -37.31
N SER A 657 49.58 8.72 -37.19
CA SER A 657 50.78 7.90 -37.02
C SER A 657 51.90 8.66 -36.30
N GLY A 658 52.85 7.94 -35.70
CA GLY A 658 54.13 8.48 -35.21
C GLY A 658 55.15 8.84 -36.31
N GLY A 659 54.91 8.42 -37.56
CA GLY A 659 55.71 8.78 -38.74
C GLY A 659 55.15 9.98 -39.54
N TYR A 660 55.93 10.50 -40.49
CA TYR A 660 55.47 11.57 -41.38
C TYR A 660 54.59 11.01 -42.51
N ILE A 661 53.33 11.42 -42.56
CA ILE A 661 52.39 11.06 -43.64
C ILE A 661 52.22 12.26 -44.57
N SER A 662 52.53 12.08 -45.86
CA SER A 662 52.43 13.11 -46.89
C SER A 662 51.02 13.25 -47.48
N SER A 663 50.22 12.17 -47.49
CA SER A 663 48.82 12.18 -47.92
C SER A 663 48.04 11.02 -47.27
N LEU A 664 46.83 11.28 -46.79
CA LEU A 664 45.97 10.30 -46.13
C LEU A 664 45.35 9.29 -47.11
N ASP A 665 45.13 9.69 -48.37
CA ASP A 665 44.50 8.83 -49.40
C ASP A 665 45.37 7.61 -49.79
N GLN A 666 46.66 7.64 -49.42
CA GLN A 666 47.60 6.55 -49.68
C GLN A 666 47.66 5.53 -48.53
N VAL A 667 47.02 5.83 -47.40
CA VAL A 667 47.27 5.16 -46.12
C VAL A 667 46.01 4.58 -45.51
N ILE A 668 44.85 5.17 -45.78
CA ILE A 668 43.54 4.75 -45.27
C ILE A 668 42.47 4.89 -46.37
N ALA A 669 41.47 4.03 -46.35
CA ALA A 669 40.31 4.08 -47.23
C ALA A 669 39.01 4.31 -46.44
N VAL A 670 38.00 4.89 -47.10
CA VAL A 670 36.65 4.98 -46.53
C VAL A 670 36.12 3.57 -46.31
N GLY A 671 35.65 3.29 -45.09
CA GLY A 671 35.23 1.96 -44.64
C GLY A 671 36.28 1.18 -43.86
N ASP A 672 37.52 1.67 -43.73
CA ASP A 672 38.54 1.01 -42.93
C ASP A 672 38.23 1.08 -41.43
N ALA A 673 38.44 -0.03 -40.73
CA ALA A 673 38.33 -0.10 -39.28
C ALA A 673 39.63 0.38 -38.62
N MET A 674 39.54 1.27 -37.64
CA MET A 674 40.70 1.76 -36.88
C MET A 674 40.38 2.02 -35.41
N LYS A 675 41.34 1.70 -34.55
CA LYS A 675 41.29 2.03 -33.12
C LYS A 675 41.72 3.46 -32.91
N VAL A 676 40.89 4.24 -32.23
CA VAL A 676 41.06 5.68 -32.07
C VAL A 676 40.77 6.12 -30.63
N LEU A 677 41.68 6.91 -30.05
CA LEU A 677 41.56 7.47 -28.71
C LEU A 677 40.91 8.84 -28.80
N VAL A 678 39.90 9.10 -27.99
CA VAL A 678 39.33 10.45 -27.86
C VAL A 678 40.30 11.32 -27.09
N ILE A 679 40.87 12.33 -27.75
CA ILE A 679 41.84 13.23 -27.13
C ILE A 679 41.20 14.48 -26.53
N ASP A 680 40.10 14.94 -27.12
CA ASP A 680 39.46 16.20 -26.75
C ASP A 680 38.05 16.27 -27.37
N VAL A 681 37.16 17.04 -26.76
CA VAL A 681 35.83 17.38 -27.31
C VAL A 681 35.68 18.89 -27.19
N ASP A 682 35.52 19.58 -28.32
CA ASP A 682 35.47 21.04 -28.33
C ASP A 682 34.12 21.60 -27.85
N GLU A 683 34.05 22.93 -27.68
CA GLU A 683 32.84 23.65 -27.24
C GLU A 683 31.64 23.50 -28.19
N HIS A 684 31.83 22.97 -29.40
CA HIS A 684 30.79 22.69 -30.38
C HIS A 684 30.49 21.18 -30.50
N ASP A 685 30.88 20.40 -29.49
CA ASP A 685 30.70 18.95 -29.37
C ASP A 685 31.40 18.13 -30.46
N ARG A 686 32.43 18.71 -31.12
CA ARG A 686 33.22 18.01 -32.13
C ARG A 686 34.32 17.20 -31.45
N VAL A 687 34.34 15.91 -31.76
CA VAL A 687 35.26 14.95 -31.15
C VAL A 687 36.59 14.96 -31.91
N LYS A 688 37.70 15.19 -31.21
CA LYS A 688 39.06 15.00 -31.73
C LYS A 688 39.56 13.62 -31.35
N LEU A 689 40.12 12.91 -32.31
CA LEU A 689 40.57 11.54 -32.19
C LEU A 689 42.07 11.42 -32.49
N SER A 690 42.73 10.43 -31.90
CA SER A 690 44.12 10.08 -32.17
C SER A 690 44.29 8.57 -32.32
N ARG A 691 44.75 8.15 -33.49
CA ARG A 691 45.14 6.75 -33.75
C ARG A 691 46.52 6.47 -33.15
N ARG A 692 47.45 7.43 -33.25
CA ARG A 692 48.79 7.32 -32.69
C ARG A 692 48.78 7.06 -31.18
N LYS A 693 48.03 7.87 -30.41
CA LYS A 693 47.93 7.68 -28.96
C LYS A 693 47.18 6.40 -28.57
N ALA A 694 46.21 5.97 -29.37
CA ALA A 694 45.54 4.68 -29.15
C ALA A 694 46.52 3.50 -29.28
N LEU A 695 47.39 3.53 -30.30
CA LEU A 695 48.42 2.50 -30.51
C LEU A 695 49.50 2.54 -29.42
N GLU A 696 49.95 3.74 -29.01
CA GLU A 696 50.89 3.92 -27.89
C GLU A 696 50.33 3.34 -26.58
N GLU A 697 49.05 3.56 -26.29
CA GLU A 697 48.39 3.09 -25.06
C GLU A 697 48.08 1.58 -25.07
N LEU A 698 47.85 1.00 -26.26
CA LEU A 698 47.68 -0.44 -26.45
C LEU A 698 49.02 -1.21 -26.55
N GLY A 699 50.14 -0.50 -26.67
CA GLY A 699 51.46 -1.09 -26.90
C GLY A 699 51.59 -1.80 -28.25
N GLU A 700 50.81 -1.37 -29.25
CA GLU A 700 50.82 -1.91 -30.60
C GLU A 700 51.81 -1.14 -31.48
N GLU A 701 52.61 -1.85 -32.30
CA GLU A 701 53.52 -1.21 -33.25
C GLU A 701 52.73 -0.44 -34.31
N ASP A 702 53.11 0.80 -34.58
CA ASP A 702 52.47 1.61 -35.61
C ASP A 702 52.99 1.22 -37.00
N PRO A 703 52.18 0.54 -37.84
CA PRO A 703 52.63 0.05 -39.14
C PRO A 703 52.93 1.18 -40.14
N LEU A 704 52.62 2.43 -39.78
CA LEU A 704 52.82 3.61 -40.62
C LEU A 704 54.10 4.40 -40.28
N ALA A 705 54.87 3.98 -39.26
CA ALA A 705 55.98 4.75 -38.71
C ALA A 705 57.37 4.48 -39.32
N VAL A 706 57.51 3.82 -40.48
CA VAL A 706 58.83 3.48 -41.05
C VAL A 706 58.92 3.82 -42.54
N GLU A 707 59.77 4.80 -42.88
CA GLU A 707 60.81 4.76 -43.94
C GLU A 707 61.53 6.12 -44.07
N GLY A 708 62.87 6.11 -44.00
CA GLY A 708 63.72 7.29 -44.21
C GLY A 708 65.22 6.98 -44.09
N GLU A 709 65.80 6.39 -45.14
CA GLU A 709 67.24 6.13 -45.30
C GLU A 709 68.02 7.33 -45.90
N GLY A 710 69.32 7.38 -45.58
CA GLY A 710 70.40 8.01 -46.36
C GLY A 710 71.26 8.98 -45.53
N GLY A 711 72.58 8.90 -45.39
CA GLY A 711 73.65 8.11 -46.02
C GLY A 711 74.94 8.96 -45.98
N GLY A 712 76.13 8.36 -45.85
CA GLY A 712 77.41 9.02 -46.19
C GLY A 712 78.58 8.90 -45.20
N ASP A 713 79.54 8.07 -45.60
CA ASP A 713 80.94 7.85 -45.17
C ASP A 713 81.73 8.95 -44.41
N SER A 714 82.59 8.52 -43.47
CA SER A 714 84.06 8.67 -43.62
C SER A 714 84.87 7.97 -42.51
N GLU A 715 86.02 7.49 -42.94
CA GLU A 715 87.12 6.79 -42.26
C GLU A 715 87.63 7.34 -40.92
N GLY A 716 88.29 6.46 -40.14
CA GLY A 716 89.57 6.82 -39.51
C GLY A 716 89.73 6.57 -38.01
N GLY A 717 90.29 5.41 -37.65
CA GLY A 717 91.46 5.26 -36.77
C GLY A 717 91.37 5.52 -35.26
N GLY A 718 91.92 4.58 -34.49
CA GLY A 718 92.75 4.91 -33.32
C GLY A 718 92.28 4.43 -31.95
N ASP A 719 92.83 3.27 -31.55
CA ASP A 719 93.42 2.94 -30.24
C ASP A 719 92.75 3.30 -28.90
N GLY A 720 92.78 2.30 -28.01
CA GLY A 720 93.13 2.51 -26.61
C GLY A 720 92.12 2.00 -25.58
N GLU A 721 92.46 0.86 -24.96
CA GLU A 721 92.33 0.55 -23.51
C GLU A 721 90.93 0.65 -22.85
N GLU A 722 90.47 -0.16 -21.91
CA GLU A 722 91.04 -1.19 -21.06
C GLU A 722 89.81 -1.97 -20.53
N ARG A 723 89.88 -3.31 -20.50
CA ARG A 723 89.07 -4.15 -19.59
C ARG A 723 89.52 -3.84 -18.13
N PRO A 724 88.79 -4.19 -17.03
CA PRO A 724 88.07 -5.46 -16.96
C PRO A 724 86.95 -5.64 -15.87
N ARG A 725 86.33 -6.84 -15.94
CA ARG A 725 85.75 -7.66 -14.83
C ARG A 725 84.40 -7.16 -14.27
N ARG A 726 83.42 -8.00 -13.94
CA ARG A 726 83.43 -9.43 -13.57
C ARG A 726 81.98 -9.92 -13.43
N ARG A 727 81.74 -11.19 -13.82
CA ARG A 727 80.98 -12.24 -13.09
C ARG A 727 79.46 -12.00 -12.85
N ARG A 728 78.58 -13.02 -12.89
CA ARG A 728 78.68 -14.48 -13.06
C ARG A 728 77.26 -15.06 -13.10
N GLY A 729 77.07 -16.10 -13.92
CA GLY A 729 76.16 -17.26 -13.71
C GLY A 729 74.66 -17.02 -13.87
N GLY A 730 73.86 -17.97 -14.33
CA GLY A 730 74.11 -19.34 -14.81
C GLY A 730 72.96 -19.75 -15.77
N SER A 731 73.20 -20.63 -16.74
CA SER A 731 72.89 -22.07 -16.66
C SER A 731 71.42 -22.34 -16.32
N GLY A 732 70.59 -23.01 -17.11
CA GLY A 732 70.71 -23.80 -18.34
C GLY A 732 69.27 -23.98 -18.88
N GLY A 733 68.95 -24.64 -19.99
CA GLY A 733 69.60 -25.71 -20.71
C GLY A 733 68.51 -26.69 -21.14
N GLY A 734 68.44 -27.00 -22.45
CA GLY A 734 67.73 -28.14 -23.04
C GLY A 734 66.20 -27.98 -23.17
N GLY A 735 65.54 -28.37 -24.25
CA GLY A 735 65.96 -29.15 -25.41
C GLY A 735 64.85 -30.14 -25.80
N GLY A 736 64.50 -30.16 -27.10
CA GLY A 736 63.74 -31.23 -27.77
C GLY A 736 62.22 -31.21 -27.54
N GLY A 737 61.34 -31.45 -28.52
CA GLY A 737 61.49 -32.03 -29.85
C GLY A 737 60.41 -33.10 -30.07
N GLY A 738 59.75 -33.08 -31.24
CA GLY A 738 58.90 -34.17 -31.77
C GLY A 738 57.39 -33.84 -31.79
N ARG A 739 56.77 -33.51 -32.92
CA ARG A 739 56.35 -34.32 -34.10
C ARG A 739 55.36 -35.47 -33.80
N GLY A 740 54.19 -35.40 -34.43
CA GLY A 740 53.28 -36.53 -34.71
C GLY A 740 51.87 -36.06 -35.08
N ARG A 741 51.56 -35.85 -36.36
CA ARG A 741 50.72 -36.72 -37.24
C ARG A 741 49.23 -36.82 -36.83
N GLY A 742 48.33 -36.31 -37.69
CA GLY A 742 46.85 -36.47 -37.66
C GLY A 742 46.40 -37.89 -38.05
N PRO A 743 45.27 -38.12 -38.76
CA PRO A 743 44.13 -37.26 -39.17
C PRO A 743 42.74 -37.95 -38.98
N ARG A 744 41.68 -37.40 -39.64
CA ARG A 744 40.36 -38.00 -40.06
C ARG A 744 39.17 -37.85 -39.07
N ARG A 745 38.11 -37.10 -39.44
CA ARG A 745 36.93 -37.38 -40.32
C ARG A 745 35.78 -38.08 -39.56
N SER A 746 34.59 -37.45 -39.47
CA SER A 746 33.35 -37.85 -40.19
C SER A 746 32.06 -37.50 -39.46
N GLY A 747 31.05 -37.05 -40.24
CA GLY A 747 29.60 -37.25 -40.03
C GLY A 747 28.93 -36.47 -38.89
N GLY A 748 27.70 -35.97 -38.98
CA GLY A 748 26.63 -36.10 -39.98
C GLY A 748 25.25 -36.07 -39.29
N GLY A 749 24.25 -35.48 -39.95
CA GLY A 749 22.79 -35.55 -39.63
C GLY A 749 22.27 -34.37 -38.80
N ARG A 750 21.29 -33.54 -39.22
CA ARG A 750 19.85 -33.80 -39.56
C ARG A 750 19.12 -34.51 -38.41
N ASP A 751 17.88 -34.24 -38.01
CA ASP A 751 16.79 -33.30 -38.34
C ASP A 751 15.64 -33.70 -37.36
N ARG A 752 14.65 -32.81 -37.15
CA ARG A 752 13.24 -33.09 -36.75
C ARG A 752 12.97 -33.57 -35.31
N ASP A 753 11.84 -33.29 -34.67
CA ASP A 753 10.56 -32.63 -34.99
C ASP A 753 10.05 -31.91 -33.73
#